data_AF-A0A317MBQ0-F1
#
_entry.id   AF-A0A317MBQ0-F1
#
_cell.length_a   1.000
_cell.length_b   1.000
_cell.length_c   1.000
_cell.angle_alpha   90.00
_cell.angle_beta   90.00
_cell.angle_gamma   90.00
#
_symmetry.space_group_name_H-M   'P 1'
#
loop_
_entity.id
_entity.type
_entity.pdbx_description
1 polymer ?
#
loop_
_entity_poly.entity_id
_entity_poly.type
_entity_poly.pdbx_seq_one_letter_code
_entity_poly.pdbx_strand_id
1 'polypeptide(L)'
;MNTIEIIDLGKNKQSCCRVMNCQVNANEFQWQKESGLYFLQKSEKLTVKIREFLKIAKQYTIDVLVFPELSVPESLIGLLQEWSNQHGTIVICGSHYYKTANGYISRCPIIISGVVYFSEKLNPAPIEKSPIEGDGIVKGTRVLKFVNSSIGNFSVLICSDYLDDDLKKRLNLNSLDCLFVPSFQKESDLYYSRMDIECSNSQTGLYIVYSNFYDGKNGDGRSAFFGLMDRLFTDKLKERGFTDLQPKTKLFEFRKETEYVIHEFSLEEKRPFINRSIETNPNVMLVSASSSTVSKDLLFIQKIANDDERYQRIEELYVPPKEYEDIYHTLEKSNLVIIIGDPGIGKTYTAVRIMKDYFNKGFEPIWFSGLEKEDRDMQSKALRDFTPTEKQVVYFEDPFGRTVFEKRESLLQVFSPLVDKLAEYKSKIIITSRKEVFEDFSKESLLEKDVILLKRELNVRNPSYDDDGLISIFNKLAALVCPWYDDSEFRDIVHLAITEKKITTPLSIRDLVFVSRSITTIEELNELIEKRENEIVKVFALEILATGLTTKIILYLTFFCGLKGKLLVSELFERVSKHLVSLNFAVHSFSLNLEIRSQIGYRIEQLGQIKTAYRFSHPVYEEALAILFSSDKHCELISKAIIKEFSVIDPKSAYITLNKLVAKYPEMSLSLFRHLLEEDRQIKDDYLKVLLSKKLIAVYYETNIADFFFLATEYYPLGDLINNINSIDHQEKDLINKLELVLRYMNNSPQGFDSSAINKIDFYRILSNTRYVFQPNKLLQILSLSHRIDPTSIKVFTTAHDLSIIKRIFLGIEKPGRVYYYKLFENNAAIQVELYNLQKYVEKSGSEEIGQILYKKILFSEFKYYGKIIIDPGAANAIKRLKRNLLPVGIIDVIGDFPAGVVVGIFDTRNTIIGVGITEYPSSILHVLKGYSSNAFFELIGYFHSSCAIKDKLLHRFWHYNRHEVKKWRWSRHYQGSEKDS
;
A
#
# COMPACT_ATOMS: atom_id res chain seq x y z
N MET A 1 42.45 -14.95 -12.14
CA MET A 1 41.62 -15.14 -13.35
C MET A 1 40.45 -14.20 -13.22
N ASN A 2 40.41 -13.09 -13.97
CA ASN A 2 39.31 -12.14 -13.89
C ASN A 2 38.16 -12.69 -14.74
N THR A 3 37.03 -12.99 -14.10
CA THR A 3 35.91 -13.71 -14.70
C THR A 3 34.76 -12.77 -15.02
N ILE A 4 34.22 -12.91 -16.23
CA ILE A 4 32.90 -12.34 -16.56
C ILE A 4 31.86 -13.30 -16.01
N GLU A 5 31.02 -12.82 -15.12
CA GLU A 5 29.95 -13.59 -14.51
C GLU A 5 28.64 -13.28 -15.24
N ILE A 6 27.95 -14.32 -15.69
CA ILE A 6 26.68 -14.20 -16.41
C ILE A 6 25.54 -14.38 -15.40
N ILE A 7 24.68 -13.37 -15.30
CA ILE A 7 23.48 -13.39 -14.47
C ILE A 7 22.25 -13.48 -15.39
N ASP A 8 21.51 -14.58 -15.29
CA ASP A 8 20.25 -14.77 -16.02
C ASP A 8 19.08 -14.27 -15.16
N LEU A 9 18.30 -13.33 -15.70
CA LEU A 9 17.16 -12.73 -14.99
C LEU A 9 15.81 -13.38 -15.35
N GLY A 10 15.75 -14.27 -16.34
CA GLY A 10 14.54 -15.00 -16.72
C GLY A 10 13.35 -14.12 -17.15
N LYS A 11 13.62 -12.91 -17.65
CA LYS A 11 12.61 -11.94 -18.12
C LYS A 11 12.57 -11.86 -19.64
N ASN A 12 11.38 -11.59 -20.17
CA ASN A 12 11.20 -11.32 -21.59
C ASN A 12 11.69 -9.90 -21.93
N LYS A 13 12.41 -9.77 -23.04
CA LYS A 13 12.88 -8.48 -23.56
C LYS A 13 11.67 -7.65 -24.03
N GLN A 14 11.65 -6.37 -23.67
CA GLN A 14 10.64 -5.41 -24.12
C GLN A 14 10.96 -4.90 -25.54
N SER A 15 9.98 -4.32 -26.23
CA SER A 15 10.20 -3.69 -27.54
C SER A 15 10.97 -2.37 -27.44
N CYS A 16 10.75 -1.59 -26.38
CA CYS A 16 11.46 -0.34 -26.10
C CYS A 16 11.98 -0.28 -24.66
N CYS A 17 13.04 0.49 -24.45
CA CYS A 17 13.64 0.80 -23.16
C CYS A 17 13.65 2.31 -22.93
N ARG A 18 13.31 2.75 -21.72
CA ARG A 18 13.42 4.15 -21.30
C ARG A 18 14.51 4.30 -20.24
N VAL A 19 15.60 4.99 -20.58
CA VAL A 19 16.74 5.26 -19.69
C VAL A 19 16.77 6.70 -19.24
N MET A 20 17.02 6.93 -17.95
CA MET A 20 17.42 8.23 -17.41
C MET A 20 18.91 8.20 -17.11
N ASN A 21 19.67 9.02 -17.81
CA ASN A 21 21.09 9.25 -17.56
C ASN A 21 21.24 10.51 -16.72
N CYS A 22 22.02 10.43 -15.63
CA CYS A 22 22.31 11.56 -14.75
C CYS A 22 23.73 12.10 -14.99
N GLN A 23 23.89 13.40 -14.79
CA GLN A 23 25.16 14.09 -14.64
C GLN A 23 25.09 14.92 -13.37
N VAL A 24 26.12 14.80 -12.54
CA VAL A 24 26.16 15.45 -11.23
C VAL A 24 27.34 16.42 -11.21
N ASN A 25 27.18 17.56 -10.53
CA ASN A 25 28.25 18.54 -10.32
C ASN A 25 28.99 18.25 -9.00
N ALA A 26 30.25 17.80 -9.07
CA ALA A 26 30.97 17.29 -7.89
C ALA A 26 31.28 18.40 -6.88
N ASN A 27 31.41 19.63 -7.37
CA ASN A 27 31.70 20.81 -6.56
C ASN A 27 30.54 21.16 -5.61
N GLU A 28 29.36 20.60 -5.83
CA GLU A 28 28.19 20.85 -4.99
C GLU A 28 28.16 20.02 -3.71
N PHE A 29 29.03 19.02 -3.59
CA PHE A 29 29.03 18.04 -2.51
C PHE A 29 30.37 18.00 -1.76
N GLN A 30 30.32 17.41 -0.56
CA GLN A 30 31.49 17.29 0.31
C GLN A 30 32.24 15.99 0.03
N TRP A 31 33.56 16.09 -0.06
CA TRP A 31 34.47 14.97 -0.33
C TRP A 31 35.49 14.85 0.79
N GLN A 32 35.81 13.62 1.18
CA GLN A 32 36.87 13.30 2.13
C GLN A 32 38.02 12.59 1.41
N LYS A 33 39.25 13.00 1.69
CA LYS A 33 40.44 12.32 1.18
C LYS A 33 41.00 11.39 2.24
N GLU A 34 41.15 10.11 1.91
CA GLU A 34 41.69 9.07 2.79
C GLU A 34 42.41 8.02 1.94
N SER A 35 43.58 7.53 2.39
CA SER A 35 44.37 6.49 1.68
C SER A 35 44.61 6.76 0.19
N GLY A 36 44.82 8.04 -0.18
CA GLY A 36 45.03 8.46 -1.57
C GLY A 36 43.76 8.51 -2.42
N LEU A 37 42.58 8.22 -1.87
CA LEU A 37 41.29 8.17 -2.55
C LEU A 37 40.34 9.29 -2.09
N TYR A 38 39.35 9.61 -2.93
CA TYR A 38 38.32 10.62 -2.65
C TYR A 38 36.96 9.97 -2.43
N PHE A 39 36.41 10.12 -1.23
CA PHE A 39 35.13 9.57 -0.82
C PHE A 39 34.06 10.66 -0.80
N LEU A 40 33.01 10.49 -1.60
CA LEU A 40 31.83 11.34 -1.53
C LEU A 40 31.12 11.13 -0.19
N GLN A 41 30.94 12.19 0.58
CA GLN A 41 30.30 12.12 1.89
C GLN A 41 28.78 12.21 1.77
N LYS A 42 28.08 11.42 2.59
CA LYS A 42 26.63 11.57 2.72
C LYS A 42 26.32 12.93 3.34
N SER A 43 25.49 13.70 2.64
CA SER A 43 24.96 14.98 3.11
C SER A 43 23.46 15.05 2.85
N GLU A 44 22.78 15.95 3.56
CA GLU A 44 21.37 16.23 3.30
C GLU A 44 21.15 16.70 1.86
N LYS A 45 22.01 17.59 1.36
CA LYS A 45 21.97 18.09 -0.03
C LYS A 45 22.05 16.96 -1.06
N LEU A 46 22.99 16.01 -0.91
CA LEU A 46 23.09 14.85 -1.80
C LEU A 46 21.85 13.96 -1.73
N THR A 47 21.32 13.76 -0.52
CA THR A 47 20.12 12.95 -0.31
C THR A 47 18.89 13.58 -0.99
N VAL A 48 18.74 14.91 -0.90
CA VAL A 48 17.69 15.66 -1.60
C VAL A 48 17.86 15.54 -3.11
N LYS A 49 19.08 15.72 -3.64
CA LYS A 49 19.35 15.59 -5.08
C LYS A 49 19.00 14.22 -5.63
N ILE A 50 19.38 13.15 -4.93
CA ILE A 50 19.00 11.79 -5.32
C ILE A 50 17.49 11.61 -5.30
N ARG A 51 16.78 12.11 -4.27
CA ARG A 51 15.31 12.04 -4.22
C ARG A 51 14.63 12.81 -5.36
N GLU A 52 15.18 13.93 -5.80
CA GLU A 52 14.70 14.64 -7.00
C GLU A 52 14.79 13.77 -8.24
N PHE A 53 15.95 13.13 -8.48
CA PHE A 53 16.10 12.21 -9.61
C PHE A 53 15.17 11.01 -9.51
N LEU A 54 14.96 10.44 -8.33
CA LEU A 54 14.01 9.34 -8.12
C LEU A 54 12.56 9.78 -8.41
N LYS A 55 12.19 11.02 -8.08
CA LYS A 55 10.87 11.58 -8.40
C LYS A 55 10.67 11.70 -9.91
N ILE A 56 11.66 12.24 -10.61
CA ILE A 56 11.65 12.36 -12.08
C ILE A 56 11.59 10.97 -12.73
N ALA A 57 12.44 10.04 -12.28
CA ALA A 57 12.47 8.66 -12.74
C ALA A 57 11.09 7.97 -12.64
N LYS A 58 10.40 8.20 -11.52
CA LYS A 58 9.05 7.69 -11.31
C LYS A 58 8.07 8.29 -12.31
N GLN A 59 8.05 9.62 -12.44
CA GLN A 59 7.12 10.36 -13.30
C GLN A 59 7.15 9.85 -14.74
N TYR A 60 8.36 9.69 -15.28
CA TYR A 60 8.53 9.20 -16.65
C TYR A 60 8.48 7.68 -16.76
N THR A 61 8.21 6.96 -15.66
CA THR A 61 8.14 5.50 -15.58
C THR A 61 9.33 4.84 -16.28
N ILE A 62 10.56 5.16 -15.85
CA ILE A 62 11.78 4.69 -16.52
C ILE A 62 12.10 3.21 -16.21
N ASP A 63 12.82 2.55 -17.11
CA ASP A 63 13.32 1.19 -16.92
C ASP A 63 14.70 1.16 -16.26
N VAL A 64 15.55 2.16 -16.56
CA VAL A 64 16.93 2.22 -16.06
C VAL A 64 17.30 3.63 -15.61
N LEU A 65 17.82 3.76 -14.38
CA LEU A 65 18.44 4.98 -13.85
C LEU A 65 19.95 4.80 -13.78
N VAL A 66 20.72 5.74 -14.35
CA VAL A 66 22.18 5.64 -14.44
C VAL A 66 22.85 6.83 -13.78
N PHE A 67 23.71 6.55 -12.81
CA PHE A 67 24.52 7.53 -12.09
C PHE A 67 26.01 7.47 -12.50
N PRO A 68 26.75 8.60 -12.45
CA PRO A 68 28.19 8.63 -12.74
C PRO A 68 29.04 7.87 -11.72
N GLU A 69 30.30 7.59 -12.06
CA GLU A 69 31.27 6.95 -11.14
C GLU A 69 31.42 7.78 -9.84
N LEU A 70 31.57 7.14 -8.66
CA LEU A 70 31.71 7.81 -7.35
C LEU A 70 30.56 8.75 -6.93
N SER A 71 29.41 8.77 -7.62
CA SER A 71 28.32 9.70 -7.34
C SER A 71 27.30 9.25 -6.29
N VAL A 72 27.30 7.96 -5.94
CA VAL A 72 26.43 7.42 -4.89
C VAL A 72 27.26 6.69 -3.82
N PRO A 73 27.36 7.23 -2.59
CA PRO A 73 28.09 6.58 -1.52
C PRO A 73 27.39 5.31 -1.02
N GLU A 74 28.15 4.37 -0.45
CA GLU A 74 27.63 3.09 0.07
C GLU A 74 26.45 3.27 1.05
N SER A 75 26.50 4.31 1.88
CA SER A 75 25.46 4.63 2.86
C SER A 75 24.10 5.03 2.28
N LEU A 76 24.00 5.30 0.97
CA LEU A 76 22.75 5.62 0.27
C LEU A 76 22.24 4.47 -0.61
N ILE A 77 22.95 3.34 -0.68
CA ILE A 77 22.52 2.19 -1.47
C ILE A 77 21.22 1.59 -0.94
N GLY A 78 21.01 1.55 0.38
CA GLY A 78 19.75 1.10 0.98
C GLY A 78 18.53 1.90 0.52
N LEU A 79 18.68 3.23 0.35
CA LEU A 79 17.61 4.11 -0.15
C LEU A 79 17.23 3.74 -1.60
N LEU A 80 18.23 3.53 -2.46
CA LEU A 80 18.01 3.15 -3.85
C LEU A 80 17.49 1.71 -3.98
N GLN A 81 17.87 0.84 -3.06
CA GLN A 81 17.40 -0.54 -2.97
C GLN A 81 15.90 -0.61 -2.70
N GLU A 82 15.44 0.08 -1.66
CA GLU A 82 14.02 0.17 -1.32
C GLU A 82 13.21 0.78 -2.47
N TRP A 83 13.74 1.84 -3.08
CA TRP A 83 13.06 2.51 -4.20
C TRP A 83 12.98 1.61 -5.45
N SER A 84 14.08 0.95 -5.84
CA SER A 84 14.09 0.00 -6.96
C SER A 84 13.10 -1.14 -6.74
N ASN A 85 13.04 -1.70 -5.53
CA ASN A 85 12.09 -2.76 -5.19
C ASN A 85 10.62 -2.32 -5.40
N GLN A 86 10.30 -1.08 -5.03
CA GLN A 86 8.94 -0.55 -5.15
C GLN A 86 8.54 -0.20 -6.60
N HIS A 87 9.52 0.12 -7.45
CA HIS A 87 9.28 0.65 -8.81
C HIS A 87 9.62 -0.35 -9.92
N GLY A 88 10.35 -1.42 -9.64
CA GLY A 88 10.82 -2.39 -10.64
C GLY A 88 11.81 -1.80 -11.65
N THR A 89 12.46 -0.69 -11.29
CA THR A 89 13.44 0.01 -12.13
C THR A 89 14.85 -0.49 -11.82
N ILE A 90 15.66 -0.70 -12.84
CA ILE A 90 17.09 -1.03 -12.70
C ILE A 90 17.84 0.25 -12.32
N VAL A 91 18.62 0.22 -11.25
CA VAL A 91 19.42 1.38 -10.82
C VAL A 91 20.91 1.03 -10.89
N ILE A 92 21.63 1.71 -11.79
CA ILE A 92 23.08 1.66 -11.91
C ILE A 92 23.63 2.81 -11.09
N CYS A 93 24.09 2.51 -9.87
CA CYS A 93 24.38 3.50 -8.84
C CYS A 93 25.74 4.20 -9.03
N GLY A 94 26.34 4.13 -10.22
CA GLY A 94 27.72 4.59 -10.40
C GLY A 94 28.71 3.65 -9.75
N SER A 95 29.61 4.15 -8.91
CA SER A 95 30.51 3.31 -8.12
C SER A 95 30.78 3.91 -6.75
N HIS A 96 31.34 3.11 -5.84
CA HIS A 96 31.96 3.59 -4.62
C HIS A 96 33.17 2.73 -4.26
N TYR A 97 34.03 3.27 -3.41
CA TYR A 97 35.13 2.52 -2.83
C TYR A 97 34.63 1.65 -1.68
N TYR A 98 35.07 0.39 -1.67
CA TYR A 98 34.73 -0.58 -0.65
C TYR A 98 36.00 -1.22 -0.07
N LYS A 99 36.09 -1.28 1.25
CA LYS A 99 37.27 -1.81 1.95
C LYS A 99 37.23 -3.35 1.97
N THR A 100 38.30 -3.96 1.49
CA THR A 100 38.53 -5.41 1.53
C THR A 100 39.74 -5.74 2.41
N ALA A 101 40.04 -7.02 2.60
CA ALA A 101 41.26 -7.45 3.30
C ALA A 101 42.56 -6.98 2.62
N ASN A 102 42.52 -6.76 1.30
CA ASN A 102 43.70 -6.42 0.48
C ASN A 102 43.78 -4.94 0.11
N GLY A 103 42.89 -4.08 0.64
CA GLY A 103 42.78 -2.66 0.27
C GLY A 103 41.41 -2.29 -0.26
N TYR A 104 41.28 -1.12 -0.88
CA TYR A 104 40.01 -0.65 -1.44
C TYR A 104 39.79 -1.16 -2.87
N ILE A 105 38.58 -1.61 -3.18
CA ILE A 105 38.13 -1.84 -4.57
C ILE A 105 37.12 -0.77 -4.96
N SER A 106 37.07 -0.40 -6.25
CA SER A 106 35.92 0.34 -6.80
C SER A 106 34.90 -0.66 -7.33
N ARG A 107 33.66 -0.56 -6.88
CA ARG A 107 32.57 -1.44 -7.31
C ARG A 107 31.32 -0.64 -7.65
N CYS A 108 30.61 -1.06 -8.69
CA CYS A 108 29.35 -0.51 -9.15
C CYS A 108 28.18 -1.35 -8.61
N PRO A 109 27.34 -0.79 -7.73
CA PRO A 109 26.08 -1.41 -7.32
C PRO A 109 25.04 -1.31 -8.45
N ILE A 110 24.53 -2.46 -8.87
CA ILE A 110 23.49 -2.60 -9.88
C ILE A 110 22.28 -3.20 -9.17
N ILE A 111 21.24 -2.41 -8.99
CA ILE A 111 20.05 -2.80 -8.23
C ILE A 111 18.94 -3.22 -9.19
N ILE A 112 18.44 -4.44 -9.04
CA ILE A 112 17.37 -5.00 -9.86
C ILE A 112 16.33 -5.60 -8.92
N SER A 113 15.12 -5.03 -8.92
CA SER A 113 14.01 -5.46 -8.03
C SER A 113 14.44 -5.54 -6.56
N GLY A 114 15.23 -4.56 -6.10
CA GLY A 114 15.77 -4.53 -4.74
C GLY A 114 16.94 -5.47 -4.46
N VAL A 115 17.35 -6.32 -5.40
CA VAL A 115 18.57 -7.14 -5.25
C VAL A 115 19.77 -6.34 -5.75
N VAL A 116 20.84 -6.27 -4.94
CA VAL A 116 22.06 -5.53 -5.28
C VAL A 116 23.12 -6.49 -5.82
N TYR A 117 23.54 -6.27 -7.05
CA TYR A 117 24.66 -6.94 -7.70
C TYR A 117 25.87 -5.99 -7.77
N PHE A 118 27.09 -6.52 -7.77
CA PHE A 118 28.31 -5.70 -7.81
C PHE A 118 29.19 -6.09 -8.99
N SER A 119 29.41 -5.13 -9.90
CA SER A 119 30.48 -5.20 -10.92
C SER A 119 31.70 -4.47 -10.37
N GLU A 120 32.90 -5.03 -10.48
CA GLU A 120 34.12 -4.49 -9.88
C GLU A 120 35.07 -3.92 -10.93
N LYS A 121 35.76 -2.83 -10.58
CA LYS A 121 36.71 -2.18 -11.47
C LYS A 121 37.97 -3.03 -11.62
N LEU A 122 38.20 -3.61 -12.79
CA LEU A 122 39.34 -4.51 -13.04
C LEU A 122 40.64 -3.74 -13.28
N ASN A 123 40.54 -2.56 -13.88
CA ASN A 123 41.65 -1.73 -14.31
C ASN A 123 41.64 -0.38 -13.57
N PRO A 124 42.24 -0.27 -12.37
CA PRO A 124 42.35 0.99 -11.64
C PRO A 124 43.10 2.06 -12.44
N ALA A 125 42.57 3.27 -12.45
CA ALA A 125 43.20 4.40 -13.13
C ALA A 125 44.51 4.79 -12.42
N PRO A 126 45.49 5.39 -13.13
CA PRO A 126 46.76 5.77 -12.54
C PRO A 126 46.62 6.68 -11.30
N ILE A 127 45.64 7.59 -11.30
CA ILE A 127 45.37 8.50 -10.18
C ILE A 127 44.86 7.80 -8.91
N GLU A 128 44.33 6.60 -9.06
CA GLU A 128 43.77 5.80 -7.96
C GLU A 128 44.81 4.85 -7.34
N LYS A 129 46.01 4.76 -7.93
CA LYS A 129 47.09 3.91 -7.44
C LYS A 129 47.94 4.66 -6.42
N SER A 130 48.35 3.98 -5.36
CA SER A 130 49.30 4.50 -4.37
C SER A 130 50.63 3.74 -4.43
N PRO A 131 51.76 4.42 -4.22
CA PRO A 131 53.04 3.75 -3.97
C PRO A 131 53.14 3.18 -2.54
N ILE A 132 52.18 3.48 -1.65
CA ILE A 132 52.13 2.99 -0.27
C ILE A 132 51.29 1.71 -0.24
N GLU A 133 51.85 0.62 0.30
CA GLU A 133 51.17 -0.66 0.43
C GLU A 133 49.91 -0.53 1.31
N GLY A 134 48.76 -0.94 0.77
CA GLY A 134 47.45 -0.81 1.42
C GLY A 134 46.70 0.50 1.13
N ASP A 135 47.34 1.50 0.52
CA ASP A 135 46.69 2.71 0.03
C ASP A 135 46.28 2.58 -1.46
N GLY A 136 45.31 3.38 -1.89
CA GLY A 136 44.79 3.35 -3.26
C GLY A 136 43.87 2.15 -3.55
N ILE A 137 43.60 1.93 -4.84
CA ILE A 137 42.71 0.86 -5.30
C ILE A 137 43.49 -0.40 -5.68
N VAL A 138 43.00 -1.54 -5.23
CA VAL A 138 43.37 -2.86 -5.75
C VAL A 138 42.43 -3.32 -6.85
N LYS A 139 42.94 -4.15 -7.76
CA LYS A 139 42.15 -4.67 -8.89
C LYS A 139 40.96 -5.49 -8.40
N GLY A 140 39.79 -5.21 -8.95
CA GLY A 140 38.62 -6.07 -8.83
C GLY A 140 38.80 -7.41 -9.56
N THR A 141 37.84 -8.30 -9.36
CA THR A 141 37.92 -9.69 -9.84
C THR A 141 36.82 -10.09 -10.81
N ARG A 142 35.68 -9.38 -10.78
CA ARG A 142 34.48 -9.75 -11.53
C ARG A 142 33.83 -8.58 -12.25
N VAL A 143 33.35 -8.85 -13.46
CA VAL A 143 32.47 -7.96 -14.22
C VAL A 143 31.21 -8.72 -14.56
N LEU A 144 30.05 -8.09 -14.40
CA LEU A 144 28.76 -8.74 -14.58
C LEU A 144 28.19 -8.52 -15.98
N LYS A 145 27.62 -9.58 -16.55
CA LYS A 145 26.82 -9.54 -17.77
C LYS A 145 25.42 -10.09 -17.46
N PHE A 146 24.40 -9.27 -17.67
CA PHE A 146 23.02 -9.66 -17.46
C PHE A 146 22.40 -10.13 -18.77
N VAL A 147 21.73 -11.28 -18.75
CA VAL A 147 21.02 -11.87 -19.89
C VAL A 147 19.56 -12.13 -19.55
N ASN A 148 18.72 -12.22 -20.58
CA ASN A 148 17.26 -12.37 -20.44
C ASN A 148 16.67 -11.33 -19.47
N SER A 149 17.05 -10.06 -19.67
CA SER A 149 16.49 -8.95 -18.91
C SER A 149 15.40 -8.24 -19.72
N SER A 150 14.56 -7.47 -19.01
CA SER A 150 13.54 -6.64 -19.66
C SER A 150 14.12 -5.61 -20.63
N ILE A 151 15.37 -5.16 -20.42
CA ILE A 151 16.04 -4.18 -21.27
C ILE A 151 17.00 -4.83 -22.29
N GLY A 152 16.91 -6.15 -22.47
CA GLY A 152 17.84 -6.93 -23.27
C GLY A 152 19.13 -7.27 -22.52
N ASN A 153 20.12 -7.79 -23.23
CA ASN A 153 21.40 -8.14 -22.62
C ASN A 153 22.20 -6.86 -22.33
N PHE A 154 22.74 -6.72 -21.12
CA PHE A 154 23.50 -5.53 -20.76
C PHE A 154 24.66 -5.80 -19.82
N SER A 155 25.59 -4.85 -19.75
CA SER A 155 26.70 -4.87 -18.81
C SER A 155 27.09 -3.45 -18.40
N VAL A 156 27.89 -3.34 -17.35
CA VAL A 156 28.39 -2.08 -16.79
C VAL A 156 29.91 -2.14 -16.70
N LEU A 157 30.59 -1.21 -17.39
CA LEU A 157 32.05 -1.06 -17.36
C LEU A 157 32.41 0.27 -16.70
N ILE A 158 33.19 0.21 -15.62
CA ILE A 158 33.51 1.39 -14.80
C ILE A 158 34.70 2.12 -15.41
N CYS A 159 34.44 3.29 -16.00
CA CYS A 159 35.44 4.25 -16.45
C CYS A 159 36.59 3.63 -17.26
N SER A 160 37.76 3.41 -16.68
CA SER A 160 38.94 2.86 -17.37
C SER A 160 38.74 1.41 -17.86
N ASP A 161 37.82 0.64 -17.29
CA ASP A 161 37.50 -0.72 -17.79
C ASP A 161 36.93 -0.70 -19.21
N TYR A 162 36.24 0.38 -19.61
CA TYR A 162 35.76 0.53 -20.98
C TYR A 162 36.90 0.63 -22.00
N LEU A 163 38.08 1.10 -21.59
CA LEU A 163 39.24 1.26 -22.45
C LEU A 163 40.05 -0.05 -22.64
N ASP A 164 39.66 -1.14 -21.96
CA ASP A 164 40.31 -2.45 -22.08
C ASP A 164 39.67 -3.27 -23.22
N ASP A 165 40.39 -3.38 -24.34
CA ASP A 165 39.93 -4.10 -25.53
C ASP A 165 39.81 -5.62 -25.30
N ASP A 166 40.63 -6.20 -24.43
CA ASP A 166 40.55 -7.63 -24.11
C ASP A 166 39.38 -7.93 -23.19
N LEU A 167 39.04 -7.01 -22.28
CA LEU A 167 37.80 -7.08 -21.51
C LEU A 167 36.57 -6.98 -22.42
N LYS A 168 36.52 -6.00 -23.32
CA LYS A 168 35.40 -5.84 -24.28
C LYS A 168 35.22 -7.07 -25.18
N LYS A 169 36.31 -7.66 -25.68
CA LYS A 169 36.26 -8.91 -26.47
C LYS A 169 35.69 -10.07 -25.67
N ARG A 170 36.16 -10.28 -24.44
CA ARG A 170 35.66 -11.35 -23.55
C ARG A 170 34.19 -11.13 -23.19
N LEU A 171 33.73 -9.88 -23.05
CA LEU A 171 32.33 -9.52 -22.79
C LEU A 171 31.41 -9.80 -23.98
N ASN A 172 31.99 -9.87 -25.18
CA ASN A 172 31.32 -10.04 -26.46
C ASN A 172 30.25 -8.96 -26.66
N LEU A 173 30.69 -7.72 -26.97
CA LEU A 173 29.80 -6.57 -27.14
C LEU A 173 28.69 -6.79 -28.18
N ASN A 174 28.91 -7.61 -29.21
CA ASN A 174 27.88 -7.95 -30.21
C ASN A 174 26.66 -8.69 -29.63
N SER A 175 26.82 -9.30 -28.45
CA SER A 175 25.72 -9.98 -27.74
C SER A 175 24.97 -9.07 -26.76
N LEU A 176 25.37 -7.80 -26.63
CA LEU A 176 24.71 -6.81 -25.78
C LEU A 176 23.73 -5.97 -26.59
N ASP A 177 22.61 -5.62 -25.96
CA ASP A 177 21.69 -4.59 -26.42
C ASP A 177 22.10 -3.21 -25.87
N CYS A 178 22.51 -3.16 -24.60
CA CYS A 178 22.93 -1.92 -23.92
C CYS A 178 24.27 -2.09 -23.21
N LEU A 179 25.11 -1.04 -23.23
CA LEU A 179 26.31 -0.93 -22.41
C LEU A 179 26.25 0.36 -21.60
N PHE A 180 26.45 0.26 -20.28
CA PHE A 180 26.47 1.41 -19.39
C PHE A 180 27.90 1.69 -18.94
N VAL A 181 28.32 2.95 -19.05
CA VAL A 181 29.69 3.37 -18.76
C VAL A 181 29.64 4.52 -17.76
N PRO A 182 29.51 4.24 -16.44
CA PRO A 182 29.70 5.24 -15.41
C PRO A 182 31.17 5.66 -15.34
N SER A 183 31.41 6.96 -15.34
CA SER A 183 32.74 7.56 -15.44
C SER A 183 32.90 8.78 -14.53
N PHE A 184 34.16 9.04 -14.16
CA PHE A 184 34.62 10.31 -13.63
C PHE A 184 35.99 10.63 -14.25
N GLN A 185 35.96 11.31 -15.39
CA GLN A 185 37.14 11.55 -16.23
C GLN A 185 37.00 12.84 -17.07
N LYS A 186 38.12 13.35 -17.64
CA LYS A 186 38.18 14.66 -18.32
C LYS A 186 38.47 14.63 -19.83
N GLU A 187 38.62 13.45 -20.42
CA GLU A 187 39.00 13.19 -21.82
C GLU A 187 37.84 12.48 -22.55
N SER A 188 36.63 13.06 -22.51
CA SER A 188 35.43 12.45 -23.10
C SER A 188 35.60 12.10 -24.59
N ASP A 189 36.37 12.86 -25.35
CA ASP A 189 36.58 12.62 -26.79
C ASP A 189 37.30 11.28 -27.08
N LEU A 190 38.17 10.82 -26.17
CA LEU A 190 38.82 9.49 -26.27
C LEU A 190 37.77 8.38 -26.13
N TYR A 191 36.85 8.53 -25.18
CA TYR A 191 35.74 7.60 -24.97
C TYR A 191 34.80 7.60 -26.17
N TYR A 192 34.39 8.78 -26.63
CA TYR A 192 33.47 8.95 -27.75
C TYR A 192 33.98 8.27 -29.01
N SER A 193 35.27 8.46 -29.33
CA SER A 193 35.89 7.85 -30.51
C SER A 193 35.80 6.31 -30.49
N ARG A 194 35.97 5.70 -29.31
CA ARG A 194 35.83 4.25 -29.14
C ARG A 194 34.36 3.82 -29.20
N MET A 195 33.46 4.56 -28.56
CA MET A 195 32.02 4.27 -28.58
C MET A 195 31.47 4.27 -30.00
N ASP A 196 31.96 5.17 -30.85
CA ASP A 196 31.58 5.22 -32.26
C ASP A 196 31.98 3.99 -33.05
N ILE A 197 33.19 3.48 -32.81
CA ILE A 197 33.67 2.24 -33.42
C ILE A 197 32.80 1.07 -32.98
N GLU A 198 32.52 0.95 -31.68
CA GLU A 198 31.72 -0.17 -31.16
C GLU A 198 30.26 -0.15 -31.66
N CYS A 199 29.62 1.03 -31.67
CA CYS A 199 28.26 1.18 -32.20
C CYS A 199 28.22 0.89 -33.71
N SER A 200 29.21 1.36 -34.48
CA SER A 200 29.28 1.16 -35.93
C SER A 200 29.52 -0.30 -36.32
N ASN A 201 30.41 -0.98 -35.59
CA ASN A 201 30.78 -2.37 -35.84
C ASN A 201 29.76 -3.39 -35.32
N SER A 202 28.84 -2.97 -34.44
CA SER A 202 27.80 -3.85 -33.91
C SER A 202 26.89 -4.36 -35.03
N GLN A 203 26.86 -5.68 -35.22
CA GLN A 203 26.05 -6.33 -36.26
C GLN A 203 24.55 -6.22 -35.96
N THR A 204 24.18 -6.33 -34.68
CA THR A 204 22.78 -6.29 -34.23
C THR A 204 22.35 -4.90 -33.73
N GLY A 205 23.28 -3.94 -33.65
CA GLY A 205 23.09 -2.63 -33.03
C GLY A 205 23.35 -2.66 -31.52
N LEU A 206 24.03 -1.63 -31.02
CA LEU A 206 24.41 -1.46 -29.61
C LEU A 206 24.12 -0.01 -29.20
N TYR A 207 23.44 0.16 -28.07
CA TYR A 207 23.34 1.46 -27.41
C TYR A 207 24.35 1.57 -26.27
N ILE A 208 25.03 2.72 -26.18
CA ILE A 208 25.97 3.00 -25.08
C ILE A 208 25.48 4.24 -24.34
N VAL A 209 25.29 4.09 -23.02
CA VAL A 209 24.92 5.19 -22.12
C VAL A 209 26.15 5.58 -21.33
N TYR A 210 26.69 6.75 -21.65
CA TYR A 210 27.88 7.30 -21.03
C TYR A 210 27.47 8.32 -19.95
N SER A 211 27.78 8.03 -18.68
CA SER A 211 27.39 8.85 -17.54
C SER A 211 28.63 9.35 -16.82
N ASN A 212 28.97 10.63 -16.96
CA ASN A 212 30.19 11.22 -16.45
C ASN A 212 29.90 12.30 -15.40
N PHE A 213 30.85 12.49 -14.49
CA PHE A 213 30.80 13.52 -13.45
C PHE A 213 31.34 14.86 -14.01
N TYR A 214 30.70 15.98 -13.65
CA TYR A 214 31.25 17.30 -13.91
C TYR A 214 31.88 17.88 -12.63
N ASP A 215 33.16 18.25 -12.67
CA ASP A 215 33.79 19.04 -11.58
C ASP A 215 34.69 20.18 -12.13
N GLY A 216 34.91 20.23 -13.44
CA GLY A 216 35.77 21.21 -14.10
C GLY A 216 37.28 21.00 -13.92
N LYS A 217 37.71 19.96 -13.18
CA LYS A 217 39.12 19.63 -12.92
C LYS A 217 39.48 18.20 -13.35
N ASN A 218 38.79 17.20 -12.80
CA ASN A 218 39.00 15.77 -13.03
C ASN A 218 37.91 15.16 -13.91
N GLY A 219 36.72 15.77 -13.94
CA GLY A 219 35.54 15.38 -14.68
C GLY A 219 35.07 16.52 -15.58
N ASP A 220 35.06 16.29 -16.90
CA ASP A 220 34.57 17.28 -17.88
C ASP A 220 33.04 17.25 -18.05
N GLY A 221 32.34 16.34 -17.36
CA GLY A 221 30.93 16.08 -17.60
C GLY A 221 30.76 15.50 -19.00
N ARG A 222 29.93 16.11 -19.83
CA ARG A 222 29.65 15.64 -21.19
C ARG A 222 29.18 14.18 -21.19
N SER A 223 28.28 13.84 -20.26
CA SER A 223 27.51 12.59 -20.38
C SER A 223 26.87 12.52 -21.77
N ALA A 224 26.71 11.32 -22.33
CA ALA A 224 26.30 11.18 -23.73
C ALA A 224 25.52 9.88 -23.98
N PHE A 225 24.81 9.85 -25.10
CA PHE A 225 24.08 8.67 -25.58
C PHE A 225 24.53 8.33 -27.00
N PHE A 226 24.89 7.06 -27.21
CA PHE A 226 25.39 6.56 -28.49
C PHE A 226 24.50 5.45 -29.05
N GLY A 227 24.34 5.44 -30.37
CA GLY A 227 23.61 4.41 -31.09
C GLY A 227 23.58 4.66 -32.60
N LEU A 228 23.09 3.68 -33.35
CA LEU A 228 22.82 3.83 -34.78
C LEU A 228 21.40 4.40 -34.97
N MET A 229 21.26 5.37 -35.88
CA MET A 229 19.99 6.02 -36.19
C MET A 229 19.99 6.48 -37.66
N ASP A 230 18.83 6.51 -38.32
CA ASP A 230 18.73 7.05 -39.69
C ASP A 230 19.15 8.52 -39.72
N ARG A 231 19.92 8.87 -40.75
CA ARG A 231 20.45 10.21 -40.99
C ARG A 231 19.39 11.32 -40.94
N LEU A 232 18.18 11.06 -41.43
CA LEU A 232 17.09 12.03 -41.43
C LEU A 232 16.75 12.50 -40.01
N PHE A 233 16.84 11.61 -39.03
CA PHE A 233 16.56 11.96 -37.63
C PHE A 233 17.78 12.52 -36.91
N THR A 234 18.98 12.02 -37.21
CA THR A 234 20.20 12.58 -36.60
C THR A 234 20.45 14.01 -37.03
N ASP A 235 20.14 14.35 -38.29
CA ASP A 235 20.21 15.74 -38.79
C ASP A 235 19.24 16.65 -38.00
N LYS A 236 18.02 16.19 -37.67
CA LYS A 236 17.09 16.93 -36.79
C LYS A 236 17.63 17.14 -35.37
N LEU A 237 18.29 16.13 -34.79
CA LEU A 237 18.92 16.26 -33.46
C LEU A 237 20.04 17.30 -33.48
N LYS A 238 20.82 17.34 -34.56
CA LYS A 238 21.89 18.32 -34.77
C LYS A 238 21.35 19.74 -34.95
N GLU A 239 20.32 19.93 -35.76
CA GLU A 239 19.66 21.22 -35.96
C GLU A 239 19.13 21.82 -34.64
N ARG A 240 18.64 20.96 -33.74
CA ARG A 240 18.18 21.35 -32.39
C ARG A 240 19.31 21.52 -31.36
N GLY A 241 20.56 21.25 -31.74
CA GLY A 241 21.74 21.41 -30.89
C GLY A 241 21.83 20.41 -29.74
N PHE A 242 21.26 19.21 -29.90
CA PHE A 242 21.39 18.10 -28.96
C PHE A 242 22.68 17.28 -29.17
N THR A 243 23.24 17.33 -30.36
CA THR A 243 24.52 16.72 -30.72
C THR A 243 25.18 17.51 -31.85
N ASP A 244 26.50 17.41 -31.97
CA ASP A 244 27.28 17.91 -33.11
C ASP A 244 27.48 16.84 -34.21
N LEU A 245 27.10 15.58 -33.92
CA LEU A 245 27.41 14.37 -34.69
C LEU A 245 28.92 14.15 -34.89
N GLN A 246 29.73 14.56 -33.92
CA GLN A 246 31.17 14.30 -33.83
C GLN A 246 31.47 13.54 -32.53
N PRO A 247 31.48 12.19 -32.56
CA PRO A 247 31.38 11.31 -33.73
C PRO A 247 29.93 10.98 -34.14
N LYS A 248 29.75 10.29 -35.27
CA LYS A 248 28.44 10.15 -35.97
C LYS A 248 27.37 9.45 -35.14
N THR A 249 27.76 8.46 -34.35
CA THR A 249 26.83 7.69 -33.51
C THR A 249 26.50 8.37 -32.18
N LYS A 250 27.12 9.53 -31.86
CA LYS A 250 26.78 10.33 -30.68
C LYS A 250 25.45 11.04 -30.94
N LEU A 251 24.36 10.47 -30.42
CA LEU A 251 23.01 10.98 -30.66
C LEU A 251 22.64 12.13 -29.71
N PHE A 252 23.29 12.19 -28.54
CA PHE A 252 23.09 13.26 -27.56
C PHE A 252 24.37 13.52 -26.76
N GLU A 253 24.64 14.79 -26.43
CA GLU A 253 25.68 15.23 -25.49
C GLU A 253 25.12 16.20 -24.44
N PHE A 254 25.44 15.95 -23.18
CA PHE A 254 25.06 16.81 -22.06
C PHE A 254 25.85 18.12 -22.11
N ARG A 255 25.16 19.21 -21.82
CA ARG A 255 25.81 20.48 -21.49
C ARG A 255 26.18 20.49 -20.02
N LYS A 256 26.99 21.47 -19.60
CA LYS A 256 27.42 21.62 -18.21
C LYS A 256 26.25 21.74 -17.23
N GLU A 257 25.18 22.42 -17.64
CA GLU A 257 23.98 22.67 -16.83
C GLU A 257 22.96 21.52 -16.90
N THR A 258 23.18 20.53 -17.77
CA THR A 258 22.29 19.38 -17.89
C THR A 258 22.57 18.41 -16.74
N GLU A 259 21.58 18.17 -15.91
CA GLU A 259 21.64 17.25 -14.76
C GLU A 259 21.07 15.87 -15.09
N TYR A 260 20.08 15.79 -15.99
CA TYR A 260 19.55 14.52 -16.45
C TYR A 260 19.00 14.60 -17.88
N VAL A 261 18.96 13.45 -18.54
CA VAL A 261 18.28 13.25 -19.82
C VAL A 261 17.61 11.88 -19.85
N ILE A 262 16.40 11.85 -20.38
CA ILE A 262 15.58 10.65 -20.56
C ILE A 262 15.45 10.35 -22.05
N HIS A 263 15.95 9.18 -22.47
CA HIS A 263 15.79 8.66 -23.82
C HIS A 263 14.89 7.43 -23.79
N GLU A 264 14.04 7.30 -24.79
CA GLU A 264 13.35 6.05 -25.11
C GLU A 264 13.89 5.51 -26.43
N PHE A 265 14.22 4.23 -26.48
CA PHE A 265 14.80 3.63 -27.68
C PHE A 265 14.32 2.20 -27.91
N SER A 266 14.23 1.81 -29.18
CA SER A 266 13.79 0.48 -29.61
C SER A 266 14.89 -0.56 -29.38
N LEU A 267 14.54 -1.66 -28.73
CA LEU A 267 15.37 -2.85 -28.51
C LEU A 267 15.24 -3.89 -29.64
N GLU A 268 14.33 -3.65 -30.58
CA GLU A 268 14.10 -4.46 -31.78
C GLU A 268 14.79 -3.82 -32.99
N GLU A 269 14.66 -2.51 -33.16
CA GLU A 269 15.20 -1.74 -34.29
C GLU A 269 16.48 -0.98 -33.91
N LYS A 270 17.44 -1.67 -33.27
CA LYS A 270 18.71 -1.05 -32.83
C LYS A 270 19.61 -0.61 -33.99
N ARG A 271 19.37 -1.17 -35.18
CA ARG A 271 20.08 -0.87 -36.43
C ARG A 271 19.04 -0.64 -37.54
N PRO A 272 18.64 0.61 -37.82
CA PRO A 272 17.58 0.90 -38.78
C PRO A 272 17.96 0.48 -40.22
N PHE A 273 16.95 0.02 -40.97
CA PHE A 273 17.10 -0.42 -42.37
C PHE A 273 17.20 0.77 -43.34
N ILE A 274 17.83 0.55 -44.50
CA ILE A 274 18.07 1.60 -45.52
C ILE A 274 16.80 1.96 -46.31
N ASN A 275 15.83 1.05 -46.43
CA ASN A 275 14.62 1.30 -47.21
C ASN A 275 13.64 2.17 -46.41
N ARG A 276 13.44 3.40 -46.90
CA ARG A 276 12.59 4.41 -46.29
C ARG A 276 11.17 4.34 -46.83
N SER A 277 10.19 4.50 -45.96
CA SER A 277 8.76 4.69 -46.27
C SER A 277 8.20 5.87 -45.47
N ILE A 278 6.96 6.29 -45.79
CA ILE A 278 6.24 7.32 -45.03
C ILE A 278 6.03 6.89 -43.56
N GLU A 279 6.05 5.59 -43.28
CA GLU A 279 5.85 5.00 -41.94
C GLU A 279 7.16 4.84 -41.13
N THR A 280 8.31 5.28 -41.66
CA THR A 280 9.59 5.12 -40.97
C THR A 280 9.63 5.97 -39.70
N ASN A 281 9.71 5.33 -38.54
CA ASN A 281 9.78 5.98 -37.23
C ASN A 281 11.23 6.06 -36.70
N PRO A 282 11.57 7.05 -35.87
CA PRO A 282 12.86 7.10 -35.20
C PRO A 282 12.99 5.98 -34.16
N ASN A 283 14.12 5.27 -34.17
CA ASN A 283 14.42 4.22 -33.20
C ASN A 283 14.89 4.76 -31.83
N VAL A 284 15.16 6.07 -31.73
CA VAL A 284 15.52 6.77 -30.49
C VAL A 284 14.74 8.08 -30.39
N MET A 285 14.13 8.31 -29.23
CA MET A 285 13.34 9.49 -28.90
C MET A 285 13.88 10.17 -27.64
N LEU A 286 14.07 11.48 -27.70
CA LEU A 286 14.35 12.31 -26.53
C LEU A 286 13.03 12.61 -25.81
N VAL A 287 12.86 12.09 -24.59
CA VAL A 287 11.62 12.22 -23.81
C VAL A 287 11.63 13.48 -22.95
N SER A 288 12.74 13.72 -22.24
CA SER A 288 12.88 14.86 -21.33
C SER A 288 14.37 15.15 -21.07
N ALA A 289 14.71 16.41 -20.84
CA ALA A 289 16.04 16.83 -20.41
C ALA A 289 15.91 18.00 -19.44
N SER A 290 16.74 18.06 -18.41
CA SER A 290 16.81 19.23 -17.53
C SER A 290 17.29 20.44 -18.32
N SER A 291 16.44 21.45 -18.49
CA SER A 291 16.83 22.77 -19.00
C SER A 291 17.23 23.68 -17.82
N SER A 292 18.13 24.62 -18.05
CA SER A 292 18.76 25.51 -17.05
C SER A 292 17.81 26.48 -16.33
N THR A 293 16.51 26.42 -16.62
CA THR A 293 15.46 27.10 -15.86
C THR A 293 14.66 26.07 -15.09
N VAL A 294 14.91 25.94 -13.78
CA VAL A 294 13.89 25.41 -12.87
C VAL A 294 12.73 26.40 -12.96
N SER A 295 11.78 26.15 -13.87
CA SER A 295 10.65 27.04 -14.05
C SER A 295 9.88 27.09 -12.72
N LYS A 296 9.32 28.26 -12.37
CA LYS A 296 8.40 28.39 -11.23
C LYS A 296 7.24 27.38 -11.32
N ASP A 297 6.94 26.86 -12.50
CA ASP A 297 5.94 25.82 -12.74
C ASP A 297 6.41 24.47 -12.23
N LEU A 298 7.67 24.09 -12.44
CA LEU A 298 8.23 22.86 -11.87
C LEU A 298 8.16 22.88 -10.34
N LEU A 299 8.47 24.02 -9.70
CA LEU A 299 8.37 24.18 -8.25
C LEU A 299 6.93 24.09 -7.74
N PHE A 300 5.96 24.69 -8.45
CA PHE A 300 4.54 24.58 -8.13
C PHE A 300 4.07 23.12 -8.16
N ILE A 301 4.40 22.43 -9.25
CA ILE A 301 4.04 21.04 -9.50
C ILE A 301 4.68 20.11 -8.46
N GLN A 302 5.93 20.41 -8.08
CA GLN A 302 6.60 19.69 -7.02
C GLN A 302 5.88 19.83 -5.67
N LYS A 303 5.36 21.02 -5.34
CA LYS A 303 4.67 21.31 -4.08
C LYS A 303 3.27 20.74 -3.99
N ILE A 304 2.47 20.77 -5.07
CA ILE A 304 1.13 20.15 -5.05
C ILE A 304 1.16 18.62 -5.03
N ALA A 305 2.35 18.02 -5.16
CA ALA A 305 2.57 16.56 -5.18
C ALA A 305 1.71 15.82 -6.22
N ASN A 306 1.33 16.52 -7.29
CA ASN A 306 0.58 16.01 -8.44
C ASN A 306 1.28 16.51 -9.70
N ASP A 307 1.86 15.58 -10.45
CA ASP A 307 2.82 15.85 -11.53
C ASP A 307 2.24 15.60 -12.93
N ASP A 308 0.92 15.74 -13.04
CA ASP A 308 0.21 15.61 -14.31
C ASP A 308 0.60 16.74 -15.28
N GLU A 309 0.95 16.36 -16.52
CA GLU A 309 1.38 17.26 -17.58
C GLU A 309 0.34 18.37 -17.84
N ARG A 310 -0.95 18.08 -17.64
CA ARG A 310 -2.05 19.05 -17.81
C ARG A 310 -1.93 20.23 -16.85
N TYR A 311 -1.38 20.01 -15.66
CA TYR A 311 -1.15 21.08 -14.68
C TYR A 311 0.18 21.79 -14.92
N GLN A 312 1.18 21.10 -15.48
CA GLN A 312 2.44 21.75 -15.90
C GLN A 312 2.18 22.80 -16.97
N ARG A 313 1.29 22.48 -17.92
CA ARG A 313 0.88 23.36 -19.03
C ARG A 313 -0.39 24.15 -18.73
N ILE A 314 -0.73 24.35 -17.45
CA ILE A 314 -1.99 24.99 -17.07
C ILE A 314 -2.11 26.42 -17.61
N GLU A 315 -1.01 27.16 -17.73
CA GLU A 315 -1.02 28.52 -18.32
C GLU A 315 -1.37 28.50 -19.82
N GLU A 316 -0.99 27.43 -20.53
CA GLU A 316 -1.25 27.28 -21.97
C GLU A 316 -2.66 26.75 -22.22
N LEU A 317 -3.05 25.72 -21.46
CA LEU A 317 -4.24 24.91 -21.69
C LEU A 317 -5.51 25.45 -20.99
N TYR A 318 -5.39 26.20 -19.91
CA TYR A 318 -6.55 26.64 -19.13
C TYR A 318 -7.44 27.60 -19.93
N VAL A 319 -8.75 27.38 -19.81
CA VAL A 319 -9.81 28.28 -20.28
C VAL A 319 -10.71 28.54 -19.08
N PRO A 320 -10.92 29.80 -18.67
CA PRO A 320 -11.72 30.11 -17.49
C PRO A 320 -13.21 29.84 -17.76
N PRO A 321 -13.94 29.18 -16.83
CA PRO A 321 -15.41 29.13 -16.89
C PRO A 321 -16.01 30.51 -16.62
N LYS A 322 -17.27 30.72 -17.01
CA LYS A 322 -18.00 31.99 -16.79
C LYS A 322 -18.02 32.42 -15.32
N GLU A 323 -18.06 31.46 -14.41
CA GLU A 323 -18.12 31.67 -12.96
C GLU A 323 -16.74 31.89 -12.32
N TYR A 324 -15.64 31.91 -13.09
CA TYR A 324 -14.28 32.00 -12.55
C TYR A 324 -14.07 33.21 -11.65
N GLU A 325 -14.47 34.41 -12.09
CA GLU A 325 -14.32 35.65 -11.31
C GLU A 325 -15.15 35.61 -10.02
N ASP A 326 -16.36 35.05 -10.08
CA ASP A 326 -17.22 34.89 -8.90
C ASP A 326 -16.62 33.91 -7.89
N ILE A 327 -16.03 32.81 -8.36
CA ILE A 327 -15.31 31.83 -7.53
C ILE A 327 -14.11 32.51 -6.86
N TYR A 328 -13.32 33.24 -7.65
CA TYR A 328 -12.12 33.93 -7.16
C TYR A 328 -12.46 35.01 -6.12
N HIS A 329 -13.46 35.85 -6.40
CA HIS A 329 -13.93 36.89 -5.51
C HIS A 329 -14.50 36.33 -4.20
N THR A 330 -15.22 35.21 -4.28
CA THR A 330 -15.72 34.51 -3.09
C THR A 330 -14.54 34.08 -2.22
N LEU A 331 -13.54 33.40 -2.79
CA LEU A 331 -12.34 32.99 -2.06
C LEU A 331 -11.55 34.17 -1.47
N GLU A 332 -11.48 35.31 -2.16
CA GLU A 332 -10.85 36.52 -1.62
C GLU A 332 -11.60 37.06 -0.40
N LYS A 333 -12.93 37.11 -0.45
CA LYS A 333 -13.79 37.67 0.60
C LYS A 333 -13.91 36.77 1.84
N SER A 334 -14.12 35.47 1.66
CA SER A 334 -14.44 34.54 2.76
C SER A 334 -13.29 33.62 3.16
N ASN A 335 -12.15 33.65 2.44
CA ASN A 335 -11.04 32.69 2.58
C ASN A 335 -11.41 31.22 2.28
N LEU A 336 -12.67 30.93 1.95
CA LEU A 336 -13.18 29.59 1.67
C LEU A 336 -14.17 29.63 0.51
N VAL A 337 -13.98 28.76 -0.49
CA VAL A 337 -14.92 28.57 -1.59
C VAL A 337 -15.21 27.08 -1.81
N ILE A 338 -16.48 26.75 -2.05
CA ILE A 338 -16.92 25.39 -2.41
C ILE A 338 -17.38 25.40 -3.86
N ILE A 339 -16.61 24.75 -4.73
CA ILE A 339 -16.89 24.60 -6.16
C ILE A 339 -17.61 23.26 -6.37
N ILE A 340 -18.92 23.31 -6.62
CA ILE A 340 -19.70 22.13 -6.96
C ILE A 340 -20.01 22.07 -8.45
N GLY A 341 -20.38 20.91 -8.97
CA GLY A 341 -20.80 20.81 -10.36
C GLY A 341 -20.78 19.40 -10.93
N ASP A 342 -21.25 19.29 -12.17
CA ASP A 342 -21.37 18.02 -12.89
C ASP A 342 -19.99 17.37 -13.13
N PRO A 343 -19.90 16.03 -13.28
CA PRO A 343 -18.66 15.34 -13.62
C PRO A 343 -18.04 15.90 -14.92
N GLY A 344 -16.72 16.03 -14.96
CA GLY A 344 -16.02 16.47 -16.18
C GLY A 344 -16.08 17.96 -16.53
N ILE A 345 -16.78 18.81 -15.76
CA ILE A 345 -16.95 20.24 -16.06
C ILE A 345 -15.74 21.14 -15.73
N GLY A 346 -14.62 20.56 -15.26
CA GLY A 346 -13.38 21.32 -15.01
C GLY A 346 -13.18 21.85 -13.58
N LYS A 347 -13.94 21.38 -12.58
CA LYS A 347 -13.79 21.78 -11.15
C LYS A 347 -12.35 21.72 -10.64
N THR A 348 -11.72 20.54 -10.76
CA THR A 348 -10.32 20.33 -10.34
C THR A 348 -9.37 21.23 -11.11
N TYR A 349 -9.59 21.42 -12.41
CA TYR A 349 -8.74 22.27 -13.24
C TYR A 349 -8.79 23.74 -12.81
N THR A 350 -9.99 24.24 -12.51
CA THR A 350 -10.20 25.58 -11.93
C THR A 350 -9.57 25.71 -10.54
N ALA A 351 -9.71 24.71 -9.67
CA ALA A 351 -9.07 24.72 -8.35
C ALA A 351 -7.54 24.81 -8.45
N VAL A 352 -6.92 24.00 -9.31
CA VAL A 352 -5.46 24.02 -9.51
C VAL A 352 -4.99 25.33 -10.15
N ARG A 353 -5.76 25.92 -11.06
CA ARG A 353 -5.48 27.27 -11.61
C ARG A 353 -5.42 28.31 -10.48
N ILE A 354 -6.42 28.34 -9.60
CA ILE A 354 -6.46 29.26 -8.47
C ILE A 354 -5.27 29.02 -7.53
N MET A 355 -4.92 27.77 -7.24
CA MET A 355 -3.73 27.45 -6.44
C MET A 355 -2.45 28.01 -7.08
N LYS A 356 -2.32 27.93 -8.41
CA LYS A 356 -1.19 28.46 -9.16
C LYS A 356 -1.10 29.99 -9.06
N ASP A 357 -2.23 30.69 -9.19
CA ASP A 357 -2.29 32.14 -9.02
C ASP A 357 -1.84 32.57 -7.62
N TYR A 358 -2.29 31.88 -6.58
CA TYR A 358 -1.87 32.15 -5.19
C TYR A 358 -0.41 31.76 -4.93
N PHE A 359 0.10 30.68 -5.53
CA PHE A 359 1.52 30.35 -5.48
C PHE A 359 2.37 31.46 -6.10
N ASN A 360 1.95 32.03 -7.21
CA ASN A 360 2.61 33.19 -7.82
C ASN A 360 2.56 34.44 -6.92
N LYS A 361 1.53 34.56 -6.05
CA LYS A 361 1.42 35.57 -4.98
C LYS A 361 2.22 35.22 -3.70
N GLY A 362 2.96 34.10 -3.69
CA GLY A 362 3.83 33.69 -2.58
C GLY A 362 3.15 32.82 -1.52
N PHE A 363 1.98 32.25 -1.81
CA PHE A 363 1.34 31.26 -0.95
C PHE A 363 1.95 29.87 -1.17
N GLU A 364 1.97 29.06 -0.13
CA GLU A 364 2.35 27.66 -0.23
C GLU A 364 1.14 26.79 -0.61
N PRO A 365 1.19 26.08 -1.76
CA PRO A 365 0.08 25.26 -2.23
C PRO A 365 0.10 23.88 -1.58
N ILE A 366 -1.05 23.43 -1.09
CA ILE A 366 -1.25 22.12 -0.46
C ILE A 366 -2.48 21.48 -1.06
N TRP A 367 -2.33 20.30 -1.67
CA TRP A 367 -3.45 19.57 -2.27
C TRP A 367 -3.70 18.25 -1.54
N PHE A 368 -4.92 18.13 -0.99
CA PHE A 368 -5.49 16.88 -0.50
C PHE A 368 -6.37 16.24 -1.59
N SER A 369 -5.83 15.24 -2.29
CA SER A 369 -6.55 14.52 -3.35
C SER A 369 -7.70 13.66 -2.79
N GLY A 370 -8.74 13.41 -3.59
CA GLY A 370 -9.98 12.77 -3.13
C GLY A 370 -9.79 11.39 -2.48
N LEU A 371 -10.49 11.20 -1.36
CA LEU A 371 -10.25 10.19 -0.32
C LEU A 371 -10.57 8.74 -0.75
N GLU A 372 -9.56 7.91 -0.98
CA GLU A 372 -9.66 6.44 -1.08
C GLU A 372 -9.35 5.76 0.26
N LYS A 373 -9.90 4.57 0.53
CA LYS A 373 -9.94 3.91 1.87
C LYS A 373 -8.58 3.62 2.50
N GLU A 374 -7.53 3.53 1.69
CA GLU A 374 -6.20 3.05 2.09
C GLU A 374 -5.21 4.18 2.44
N ASP A 375 -5.46 5.41 1.95
CA ASP A 375 -4.65 6.60 2.29
C ASP A 375 -5.13 7.33 3.56
N ARG A 376 -6.26 6.89 4.13
CA ARG A 376 -7.01 7.58 5.18
C ARG A 376 -6.33 7.56 6.54
N ASP A 377 -5.54 6.54 6.89
CA ASP A 377 -4.84 6.50 8.19
C ASP A 377 -3.63 7.43 8.20
N MET A 378 -2.89 7.52 7.08
CA MET A 378 -1.81 8.50 6.92
C MET A 378 -2.34 9.92 6.79
N GLN A 379 -3.40 10.16 6.01
CA GLN A 379 -4.00 11.48 5.90
C GLN A 379 -4.73 11.93 7.16
N SER A 380 -5.46 11.05 7.88
CA SER A 380 -6.10 11.44 9.14
C SER A 380 -5.07 11.80 10.20
N LYS A 381 -3.90 11.15 10.20
CA LYS A 381 -2.77 11.55 11.02
C LYS A 381 -2.18 12.89 10.54
N ALA A 382 -1.94 13.05 9.24
CA ALA A 382 -1.43 14.30 8.67
C ALA A 382 -2.37 15.50 8.91
N LEU A 383 -3.69 15.33 8.83
CA LEU A 383 -4.71 16.35 9.08
C LEU A 383 -4.83 16.69 10.57
N ARG A 384 -4.69 15.69 11.47
CA ARG A 384 -4.65 15.93 12.93
C ARG A 384 -3.38 16.64 13.37
N ASP A 385 -2.24 16.25 12.80
CA ASP A 385 -0.92 16.83 13.10
C ASP A 385 -0.65 18.10 12.28
N PHE A 386 -1.57 18.50 11.38
CA PHE A 386 -1.41 19.67 10.52
C PHE A 386 -1.38 20.96 11.35
N THR A 387 -0.31 21.71 11.18
CA THR A 387 -0.10 23.03 11.78
C THR A 387 -0.13 24.07 10.67
N PRO A 388 -1.22 24.85 10.56
CA PRO A 388 -1.34 25.91 9.56
C PRO A 388 -0.25 26.97 9.70
N THR A 389 0.12 27.59 8.58
CA THR A 389 1.01 28.78 8.56
C THR A 389 0.30 29.95 7.87
N GLU A 390 0.76 31.19 8.08
CA GLU A 390 0.04 32.43 7.68
C GLU A 390 -0.09 32.66 6.15
N LYS A 391 0.42 31.78 5.27
CA LYS A 391 0.37 31.96 3.80
C LYS A 391 0.23 30.64 3.04
N GLN A 392 -0.90 29.95 3.21
CA GLN A 392 -1.17 28.69 2.49
C GLN A 392 -2.42 28.78 1.62
N VAL A 393 -2.40 28.08 0.47
CA VAL A 393 -3.57 27.80 -0.37
C VAL A 393 -3.81 26.29 -0.36
N VAL A 394 -4.94 25.88 0.22
CA VAL A 394 -5.27 24.50 0.51
C VAL A 394 -6.44 24.05 -0.36
N TYR A 395 -6.27 22.95 -1.09
CA TYR A 395 -7.30 22.37 -1.94
C TYR A 395 -7.71 20.98 -1.42
N PHE A 396 -9.01 20.81 -1.12
CA PHE A 396 -9.65 19.53 -0.82
C PHE A 396 -10.47 19.04 -2.01
N GLU A 397 -10.03 17.96 -2.65
CA GLU A 397 -10.73 17.35 -3.78
C GLU A 397 -11.76 16.32 -3.31
N ASP A 398 -13.03 16.48 -3.69
CA ASP A 398 -14.14 15.55 -3.40
C ASP A 398 -14.13 14.93 -1.96
N PRO A 399 -14.05 15.72 -0.88
CA PRO A 399 -13.88 15.19 0.48
C PRO A 399 -15.10 14.43 1.02
N PHE A 400 -16.28 14.61 0.41
CA PHE A 400 -17.55 14.01 0.84
C PHE A 400 -17.86 12.68 0.13
N GLY A 401 -17.02 12.28 -0.83
CA GLY A 401 -17.21 11.11 -1.68
C GLY A 401 -17.06 11.46 -3.16
N ARG A 402 -16.47 10.55 -3.94
CA ARG A 402 -16.24 10.77 -5.38
C ARG A 402 -17.44 10.47 -6.26
N THR A 403 -18.22 9.44 -5.92
CA THR A 403 -19.38 8.99 -6.72
C THR A 403 -20.65 8.84 -5.89
N VAL A 404 -20.51 8.46 -4.62
CA VAL A 404 -21.61 8.30 -3.67
C VAL A 404 -21.21 9.01 -2.39
N PHE A 405 -22.19 9.62 -1.72
CA PHE A 405 -21.98 10.22 -0.41
C PHE A 405 -21.55 9.17 0.62
N GLU A 406 -20.43 9.41 1.30
CA GLU A 406 -19.87 8.48 2.29
C GLU A 406 -20.13 9.01 3.71
N LYS A 407 -21.25 8.61 4.32
CA LYS A 407 -21.63 9.02 5.68
C LYS A 407 -20.55 8.63 6.70
N ARG A 408 -19.95 9.62 7.37
CA ARG A 408 -18.85 9.42 8.33
C ARG A 408 -18.88 10.40 9.49
N GLU A 409 -19.13 9.89 10.69
CA GLU A 409 -18.93 10.63 11.94
C GLU A 409 -17.50 11.13 12.11
N SER A 410 -16.50 10.37 11.65
CA SER A 410 -15.07 10.72 11.81
C SER A 410 -14.57 11.82 10.87
N LEU A 411 -15.17 11.94 9.67
CA LEU A 411 -14.76 12.94 8.68
C LEU A 411 -15.31 14.33 9.08
N LEU A 412 -16.55 14.38 9.56
CA LEU A 412 -17.14 15.57 10.19
C LEU A 412 -16.34 16.03 11.42
N GLN A 413 -15.86 15.09 12.25
CA GLN A 413 -15.05 15.39 13.44
C GLN A 413 -13.65 15.94 13.13
N VAL A 414 -13.10 15.72 11.93
CA VAL A 414 -11.76 16.20 11.54
C VAL A 414 -11.84 17.41 10.61
N PHE A 415 -12.80 17.41 9.69
CA PHE A 415 -12.94 18.41 8.65
C PHE A 415 -13.40 19.75 9.21
N SER A 416 -14.46 19.80 10.01
CA SER A 416 -14.97 21.08 10.55
C SER A 416 -13.92 21.78 11.43
N PRO A 417 -13.28 21.11 12.41
CA PRO A 417 -12.25 21.77 13.22
C PRO A 417 -11.02 22.24 12.43
N LEU A 418 -10.67 21.53 11.35
CA LEU A 418 -9.56 21.93 10.49
C LEU A 418 -9.88 23.16 9.66
N VAL A 419 -11.10 23.25 9.11
CA VAL A 419 -11.56 24.43 8.38
C VAL A 419 -11.62 25.64 9.32
N ASP A 420 -12.14 25.47 10.53
CA ASP A 420 -12.17 26.50 11.56
C ASP A 420 -10.76 26.99 11.91
N LYS A 421 -9.83 26.04 12.14
CA LYS A 421 -8.43 26.36 12.41
C LYS A 421 -7.75 27.07 11.24
N LEU A 422 -7.99 26.66 9.99
CA LEU A 422 -7.42 27.30 8.81
C LEU A 422 -7.95 28.72 8.59
N ALA A 423 -9.21 28.98 8.96
CA ALA A 423 -9.83 30.30 8.86
C ALA A 423 -9.14 31.35 9.76
N GLU A 424 -8.61 30.94 10.93
CA GLU A 424 -7.87 31.81 11.85
C GLU A 424 -6.54 32.34 11.25
N TYR A 425 -5.88 31.56 10.38
CA TYR A 425 -4.55 31.89 9.81
C TYR A 425 -4.61 32.65 8.48
N LYS A 426 -5.80 33.11 8.04
CA LYS A 426 -6.01 33.76 6.73
C LYS A 426 -5.55 32.94 5.52
N SER A 427 -5.49 31.61 5.66
CA SER A 427 -5.22 30.68 4.56
C SER A 427 -6.39 30.65 3.57
N LYS A 428 -6.11 30.35 2.30
CA LYS A 428 -7.13 30.21 1.25
C LYS A 428 -7.53 28.75 1.11
N ILE A 429 -8.83 28.45 1.18
CA ILE A 429 -9.35 27.08 1.16
C ILE A 429 -10.27 26.91 -0.05
N ILE A 430 -9.97 25.89 -0.85
CA ILE A 430 -10.74 25.51 -2.04
C ILE A 430 -11.27 24.10 -1.81
N ILE A 431 -12.55 23.87 -2.06
CA ILE A 431 -13.18 22.55 -1.91
C ILE A 431 -13.95 22.24 -3.18
N THR A 432 -13.74 21.05 -3.75
CA THR A 432 -14.54 20.59 -4.90
C THR A 432 -15.44 19.43 -4.52
N SER A 433 -16.62 19.34 -5.13
CA SER A 433 -17.51 18.18 -4.95
C SER A 433 -18.45 17.98 -6.14
N ARG A 434 -18.97 16.75 -6.32
CA ARG A 434 -20.11 16.50 -7.21
C ARG A 434 -21.38 17.10 -6.60
N LYS A 435 -22.26 17.62 -7.46
CA LYS A 435 -23.51 18.26 -7.03
C LYS A 435 -24.36 17.35 -6.14
N GLU A 436 -24.68 16.14 -6.61
CA GLU A 436 -25.51 15.17 -5.88
C GLU A 436 -24.89 14.76 -4.52
N VAL A 437 -23.58 14.48 -4.51
CA VAL A 437 -22.86 14.11 -3.28
C VAL A 437 -22.89 15.24 -2.25
N PHE A 438 -22.71 16.48 -2.69
CA PHE A 438 -22.78 17.65 -1.81
C PHE A 438 -24.20 17.91 -1.32
N GLU A 439 -25.23 17.67 -2.14
CA GLU A 439 -26.63 17.81 -1.74
C GLU A 439 -27.00 16.79 -0.66
N ASP A 440 -26.57 15.53 -0.80
CA ASP A 440 -26.77 14.50 0.23
C ASP A 440 -26.03 14.83 1.52
N PHE A 441 -24.78 15.29 1.42
CA PHE A 441 -24.04 15.84 2.56
C PHE A 441 -24.82 16.97 3.25
N SER A 442 -25.35 17.92 2.48
CA SER A 442 -26.06 19.10 3.00
C SER A 442 -27.34 18.73 3.75
N LYS A 443 -28.07 17.71 3.27
CA LYS A 443 -29.29 17.22 3.92
C LYS A 443 -29.01 16.59 5.29
N GLU A 444 -27.87 15.90 5.42
CA GLU A 444 -27.55 15.15 6.64
C GLU A 444 -26.81 15.96 7.72
N SER A 445 -26.10 17.02 7.35
CA SER A 445 -25.12 17.68 8.24
C SER A 445 -25.64 18.91 9.00
N LEU A 446 -26.93 19.27 8.92
CA LEU A 446 -27.51 20.45 9.59
C LEU A 446 -26.68 21.74 9.38
N LEU A 447 -26.14 21.94 8.17
CA LEU A 447 -25.28 23.10 7.89
C LEU A 447 -26.03 24.41 8.13
N GLU A 448 -25.39 25.34 8.83
CA GLU A 448 -25.86 26.71 9.00
C GLU A 448 -26.02 27.40 7.64
N LYS A 449 -26.97 28.34 7.54
CA LYS A 449 -27.29 29.09 6.31
C LYS A 449 -26.07 29.77 5.66
N ASP A 450 -25.00 29.97 6.42
CA ASP A 450 -23.79 30.66 5.99
C ASP A 450 -22.87 29.81 5.10
N VAL A 451 -22.87 28.48 5.22
CA VAL A 451 -22.07 27.58 4.36
C VAL A 451 -22.66 27.51 2.95
N ILE A 452 -23.98 27.64 2.81
CA ILE A 452 -24.67 27.68 1.51
C ILE A 452 -24.23 28.90 0.69
N LEU A 453 -23.92 30.03 1.34
CA LEU A 453 -23.49 31.26 0.67
C LEU A 453 -22.08 31.17 0.04
N LEU A 454 -21.26 30.21 0.49
CA LEU A 454 -19.91 29.93 0.00
C LEU A 454 -19.87 29.00 -1.22
N LYS A 455 -21.03 28.43 -1.61
CA LYS A 455 -21.18 27.51 -2.75
C LYS A 455 -21.16 28.28 -4.08
N ARG A 456 -20.35 27.82 -5.04
CA ARG A 456 -20.40 28.21 -6.45
C ARG A 456 -20.57 26.96 -7.31
N GLU A 457 -21.46 27.03 -8.29
CA GLU A 457 -21.87 25.88 -9.08
C GLU A 457 -21.43 26.03 -10.53
N LEU A 458 -20.67 25.06 -11.03
CA LEU A 458 -20.41 24.86 -12.45
C LEU A 458 -21.45 23.88 -12.99
N ASN A 459 -22.09 24.22 -14.11
CA ASN A 459 -23.31 23.55 -14.55
C ASN A 459 -23.27 23.27 -16.06
N VAL A 460 -23.78 22.11 -16.47
CA VAL A 460 -23.91 21.75 -17.90
C VAL A 460 -25.24 22.25 -18.50
N ARG A 461 -26.30 22.36 -17.68
CA ARG A 461 -27.63 22.85 -18.09
C ARG A 461 -27.70 24.38 -18.19
N ASN A 462 -26.98 25.09 -17.32
CA ASN A 462 -26.63 26.50 -17.50
C ASN A 462 -25.13 26.57 -17.81
N PRO A 463 -24.72 26.44 -19.07
CA PRO A 463 -23.37 26.04 -19.44
C PRO A 463 -22.31 27.03 -18.96
N SER A 464 -21.44 26.53 -18.06
CA SER A 464 -20.25 27.24 -17.58
C SER A 464 -19.23 27.54 -18.68
N TYR A 465 -19.30 26.81 -19.80
CA TYR A 465 -18.59 27.09 -21.05
C TYR A 465 -19.60 27.20 -22.18
N ASP A 466 -19.60 28.32 -22.89
CA ASP A 466 -20.30 28.43 -24.18
C ASP A 466 -19.53 27.72 -25.29
N ASP A 467 -20.09 27.75 -26.49
CA ASP A 467 -19.52 27.08 -27.67
C ASP A 467 -18.12 27.60 -27.98
N ASP A 468 -17.90 28.92 -27.85
CA ASP A 468 -16.57 29.54 -28.02
C ASP A 468 -15.57 29.05 -26.97
N GLY A 469 -15.98 28.95 -25.70
CA GLY A 469 -15.16 28.40 -24.64
C GLY A 469 -14.78 26.94 -24.88
N LEU A 470 -15.73 26.11 -25.31
CA LEU A 470 -15.50 24.71 -25.67
C LEU A 470 -14.59 24.59 -26.90
N ILE A 471 -14.81 25.39 -27.95
CA ILE A 471 -13.93 25.45 -29.13
C ILE A 471 -12.51 25.86 -28.74
N SER A 472 -12.35 26.82 -27.82
CA SER A 472 -11.04 27.23 -27.31
C SER A 472 -10.31 26.08 -26.61
N ILE A 473 -11.02 25.34 -25.75
CA ILE A 473 -10.48 24.14 -25.08
C ILE A 473 -10.05 23.10 -26.11
N PHE A 474 -10.89 22.81 -27.11
CA PHE A 474 -10.57 21.89 -28.20
C PHE A 474 -9.31 22.32 -28.95
N ASN A 475 -9.26 23.56 -29.42
CA ASN A 475 -8.13 24.06 -30.21
C ASN A 475 -6.81 24.00 -29.44
N LYS A 476 -6.81 24.43 -28.16
CA LYS A 476 -5.63 24.37 -27.31
C LYS A 476 -5.12 22.94 -27.10
N LEU A 477 -6.03 21.98 -26.91
CA LEU A 477 -5.66 20.57 -26.67
C LEU A 477 -5.26 19.84 -27.96
N ALA A 478 -6.07 19.96 -29.02
CA ALA A 478 -5.88 19.23 -30.27
C ALA A 478 -4.60 19.66 -30.99
N ALA A 479 -4.25 20.96 -30.97
CA ALA A 479 -3.01 21.48 -31.55
C ALA A 479 -1.74 20.83 -30.99
N LEU A 480 -1.80 20.27 -29.79
CA LEU A 480 -0.66 19.67 -29.10
C LEU A 480 -0.55 18.16 -29.30
N VAL A 481 -1.66 17.55 -29.69
CA VAL A 481 -1.88 16.11 -29.47
C VAL A 481 -2.28 15.39 -30.75
N CYS A 482 -3.02 16.06 -31.64
CA CYS A 482 -3.58 15.46 -32.84
C CYS A 482 -2.75 15.85 -34.07
N PRO A 483 -2.11 14.89 -34.77
CA PRO A 483 -1.38 15.17 -36.01
C PRO A 483 -2.27 15.77 -37.11
N TRP A 484 -3.55 15.41 -37.12
CA TRP A 484 -4.53 15.91 -38.09
C TRP A 484 -5.02 17.33 -37.79
N TYR A 485 -4.66 17.94 -36.65
CA TYR A 485 -5.22 19.24 -36.24
C TYR A 485 -4.98 20.35 -37.26
N ASP A 486 -3.89 20.31 -38.02
CA ASP A 486 -3.55 21.34 -38.99
C ASP A 486 -4.55 21.40 -40.17
N ASP A 487 -5.28 20.31 -40.42
CA ASP A 487 -6.34 20.23 -41.43
C ASP A 487 -7.61 20.96 -40.97
N SER A 488 -8.08 21.90 -41.80
CA SER A 488 -9.29 22.68 -41.51
C SER A 488 -10.56 21.83 -41.50
N GLU A 489 -10.69 20.83 -42.38
CA GLU A 489 -11.93 20.04 -42.47
C GLU A 489 -12.18 19.23 -41.19
N PHE A 490 -11.13 18.65 -40.62
CA PHE A 490 -11.21 17.95 -39.34
C PHE A 490 -11.61 18.89 -38.19
N ARG A 491 -11.05 20.11 -38.14
CA ARG A 491 -11.40 21.09 -37.10
C ARG A 491 -12.85 21.55 -37.21
N ASP A 492 -13.29 21.86 -38.43
CA ASP A 492 -14.63 22.40 -38.70
C ASP A 492 -15.73 21.42 -38.28
N ILE A 493 -15.50 20.12 -38.45
CA ILE A 493 -16.42 19.06 -38.00
C ILE A 493 -16.57 19.03 -36.47
N VAL A 494 -15.47 19.18 -35.73
CA VAL A 494 -15.54 19.23 -34.26
C VAL A 494 -16.21 20.52 -33.80
N HIS A 495 -15.93 21.66 -34.45
CA HIS A 495 -16.60 22.93 -34.15
C HIS A 495 -18.10 22.85 -34.40
N LEU A 496 -18.52 22.22 -35.51
CA LEU A 496 -19.93 21.96 -35.80
C LEU A 496 -20.56 21.07 -34.73
N ALA A 497 -19.89 19.99 -34.32
CA ALA A 497 -20.38 19.09 -33.28
C ALA A 497 -20.57 19.77 -31.91
N ILE A 498 -19.70 20.72 -31.54
CA ILE A 498 -19.86 21.54 -30.33
C ILE A 498 -21.08 22.44 -30.47
N THR A 499 -21.21 23.12 -31.62
CA THR A 499 -22.31 24.07 -31.90
C THR A 499 -23.68 23.36 -31.93
N GLU A 500 -23.72 22.13 -32.47
CA GLU A 500 -24.90 21.25 -32.47
C GLU A 500 -25.18 20.59 -31.11
N LYS A 501 -24.41 20.92 -30.07
CA LYS A 501 -24.52 20.35 -28.71
C LYS A 501 -24.32 18.83 -28.64
N LYS A 502 -23.63 18.22 -29.61
CA LYS A 502 -23.17 16.82 -29.52
C LYS A 502 -22.00 16.65 -28.54
N ILE A 503 -21.22 17.71 -28.33
CA ILE A 503 -20.12 17.77 -27.36
C ILE A 503 -20.35 18.94 -26.41
N THR A 504 -20.66 18.64 -25.15
CA THR A 504 -21.13 19.65 -24.18
C THR A 504 -20.21 19.86 -22.98
N THR A 505 -19.16 19.05 -22.83
CA THR A 505 -18.26 19.13 -21.66
C THR A 505 -16.79 19.15 -22.06
N PRO A 506 -15.92 19.83 -21.27
CA PRO A 506 -14.46 19.75 -21.44
C PRO A 506 -13.91 18.32 -21.42
N LEU A 507 -14.51 17.44 -20.61
CA LEU A 507 -14.13 16.02 -20.56
C LEU A 507 -14.41 15.32 -21.91
N SER A 508 -15.58 15.52 -22.49
CA SER A 508 -15.94 14.96 -23.79
C SER A 508 -14.98 15.42 -24.90
N ILE A 509 -14.55 16.70 -24.86
CA ILE A 509 -13.55 17.24 -25.78
C ILE A 509 -12.21 16.55 -25.59
N ARG A 510 -11.72 16.49 -24.35
CA ARG A 510 -10.45 15.85 -24.01
C ARG A 510 -10.42 14.41 -24.52
N ASP A 511 -11.47 13.66 -24.24
CA ASP A 511 -11.50 12.25 -24.61
C ASP A 511 -11.62 12.07 -26.13
N LEU A 512 -12.38 12.90 -26.83
CA LEU A 512 -12.38 12.92 -28.30
C LEU A 512 -10.96 13.15 -28.84
N VAL A 513 -10.28 14.20 -28.38
CA VAL A 513 -8.91 14.55 -28.78
C VAL A 513 -7.95 13.38 -28.55
N PHE A 514 -8.02 12.71 -27.40
CA PHE A 514 -7.10 11.61 -27.09
C PHE A 514 -7.42 10.32 -27.85
N VAL A 515 -8.69 9.97 -28.07
CA VAL A 515 -9.09 8.79 -28.88
C VAL A 515 -8.74 9.00 -30.35
N SER A 516 -8.93 10.23 -30.84
CA SER A 516 -8.73 10.58 -32.24
C SER A 516 -7.26 10.74 -32.65
N ARG A 517 -6.27 10.57 -31.75
CA ARG A 517 -4.84 10.83 -32.04
C ARG A 517 -4.30 10.10 -33.26
N SER A 518 -4.83 8.91 -33.55
CA SER A 518 -4.33 8.01 -34.59
C SER A 518 -5.26 7.87 -35.79
N ILE A 519 -6.34 8.66 -35.87
CA ILE A 519 -7.24 8.59 -37.01
C ILE A 519 -6.59 9.19 -38.25
N THR A 520 -7.06 8.72 -39.41
CA THR A 520 -6.55 9.19 -40.71
C THR A 520 -7.64 9.71 -41.63
N THR A 521 -8.91 9.49 -41.29
CA THR A 521 -10.06 9.86 -42.12
C THR A 521 -11.10 10.68 -41.34
N ILE A 522 -11.88 11.47 -42.08
CA ILE A 522 -12.95 12.30 -41.53
C ILE A 522 -14.13 11.44 -41.08
N GLU A 523 -14.41 10.36 -41.79
CA GLU A 523 -15.47 9.40 -41.48
C GLU A 523 -15.27 8.79 -40.09
N GLU A 524 -14.03 8.41 -39.76
CA GLU A 524 -13.66 7.91 -38.42
C GLU A 524 -13.92 8.97 -37.33
N LEU A 525 -13.59 10.24 -37.59
CA LEU A 525 -13.84 11.33 -36.65
C LEU A 525 -15.35 11.53 -36.41
N ASN A 526 -16.14 11.55 -37.48
CA ASN A 526 -17.59 11.69 -37.42
C ASN A 526 -18.22 10.54 -36.62
N GLU A 527 -17.80 9.30 -36.84
CA GLU A 527 -18.30 8.15 -36.09
C GLU A 527 -18.01 8.28 -34.58
N LEU A 528 -16.84 8.81 -34.21
CA LEU A 528 -16.49 9.09 -32.81
C LEU A 528 -17.34 10.20 -32.20
N ILE A 529 -17.76 11.18 -33.00
CA ILE A 529 -18.62 12.29 -32.57
C ILE A 529 -20.06 11.81 -32.39
N GLU A 530 -20.62 11.09 -33.36
CA GLU A 530 -22.00 10.58 -33.31
C GLU A 530 -22.23 9.67 -32.11
N LYS A 531 -21.24 8.84 -31.75
CA LYS A 531 -21.31 7.98 -30.56
C LYS A 531 -21.54 8.78 -29.27
N ARG A 532 -21.08 10.04 -29.18
CA ARG A 532 -21.14 10.87 -27.96
C ARG A 532 -22.50 11.50 -27.67
N GLU A 533 -23.48 11.37 -28.56
CA GLU A 533 -24.79 12.03 -28.44
C GLU A 533 -25.67 11.48 -27.30
N ASN A 534 -25.60 10.18 -26.97
CA ASN A 534 -26.67 9.55 -26.18
C ASN A 534 -26.28 8.98 -24.81
N GLU A 535 -25.08 8.43 -24.57
CA GLU A 535 -24.71 7.87 -23.26
C GLU A 535 -23.19 7.85 -23.01
N ILE A 536 -22.69 8.84 -22.25
CA ILE A 536 -21.24 9.01 -21.96
C ILE A 536 -20.58 7.71 -21.48
N VAL A 537 -21.20 6.97 -20.54
CA VAL A 537 -20.60 5.73 -20.01
C VAL A 537 -20.53 4.63 -21.08
N LYS A 538 -21.55 4.48 -21.92
CA LYS A 538 -21.54 3.51 -23.03
C LYS A 538 -20.46 3.84 -24.06
N VAL A 539 -20.23 5.12 -24.34
CA VAL A 539 -19.15 5.53 -25.25
C VAL A 539 -17.80 5.09 -24.73
N PHE A 540 -17.51 5.34 -23.45
CA PHE A 540 -16.26 4.95 -22.84
C PHE A 540 -16.11 3.43 -22.80
N ALA A 541 -17.21 2.69 -22.57
CA ALA A 541 -17.21 1.24 -22.67
C ALA A 541 -16.85 0.78 -24.09
N LEU A 542 -17.45 1.35 -25.14
CA LEU A 542 -17.11 1.03 -26.54
C LEU A 542 -15.66 1.39 -26.88
N GLU A 543 -15.15 2.52 -26.38
CA GLU A 543 -13.75 2.92 -26.55
C GLU A 543 -12.79 1.91 -25.91
N ILE A 544 -13.05 1.48 -24.68
CA ILE A 544 -12.24 0.47 -24.00
C ILE A 544 -12.35 -0.87 -24.75
N LEU A 545 -13.55 -1.23 -25.21
CA LEU A 545 -13.78 -2.46 -25.96
C LEU A 545 -12.97 -2.50 -27.26
N ALA A 546 -12.78 -1.36 -27.93
CA ALA A 546 -11.97 -1.23 -29.13
C ALA A 546 -10.45 -1.35 -28.88
N THR A 547 -9.98 -1.24 -27.62
CA THR A 547 -8.56 -1.35 -27.31
C THR A 547 -8.03 -2.79 -27.40
N GLY A 548 -6.70 -2.91 -27.51
CA GLY A 548 -6.01 -4.20 -27.48
C GLY A 548 -6.17 -4.94 -26.15
N LEU A 549 -5.91 -6.25 -26.17
CA LEU A 549 -6.02 -7.11 -24.98
C LEU A 549 -5.14 -6.64 -23.82
N THR A 550 -3.91 -6.21 -24.11
CA THR A 550 -2.96 -5.68 -23.11
C THR A 550 -3.52 -4.46 -22.39
N THR A 551 -4.08 -3.50 -23.13
CA THR A 551 -4.70 -2.30 -22.55
C THR A 551 -5.86 -2.69 -21.63
N LYS A 552 -6.74 -3.60 -22.06
CA LYS A 552 -7.85 -4.11 -21.23
C LYS A 552 -7.35 -4.75 -19.93
N ILE A 553 -6.29 -5.55 -19.98
CA ILE A 553 -5.69 -6.16 -18.79
C ILE A 553 -5.23 -5.06 -17.82
N ILE A 554 -4.52 -4.03 -18.29
CA ILE A 554 -4.03 -2.96 -17.41
C ILE A 554 -5.15 -2.11 -16.83
N LEU A 555 -6.20 -1.83 -17.61
CA LEU A 555 -7.37 -1.14 -17.11
C LEU A 555 -8.07 -1.95 -16.00
N TYR A 556 -8.29 -3.26 -16.19
CA TYR A 556 -8.86 -4.10 -15.14
C TYR A 556 -7.92 -4.30 -13.94
N LEU A 557 -6.60 -4.39 -14.14
CA LEU A 557 -5.63 -4.40 -13.03
C LEU A 557 -5.70 -3.09 -12.24
N THR A 558 -5.83 -1.95 -12.92
CA THR A 558 -6.01 -0.64 -12.27
C THR A 558 -7.32 -0.62 -11.47
N PHE A 559 -8.41 -1.13 -12.04
CA PHE A 559 -9.72 -1.24 -11.40
C PHE A 559 -9.70 -2.09 -10.12
N PHE A 560 -9.06 -3.26 -10.13
CA PHE A 560 -9.05 -4.16 -8.96
C PHE A 560 -7.93 -3.86 -7.96
N CYS A 561 -6.74 -3.48 -8.43
CA CYS A 561 -5.55 -3.45 -7.59
C CYS A 561 -4.60 -2.29 -7.87
N GLY A 562 -4.99 -1.27 -8.65
CA GLY A 562 -4.13 -0.13 -8.99
C GLY A 562 -3.51 0.55 -7.77
N LEU A 563 -4.26 0.67 -6.68
CA LEU A 563 -3.81 1.29 -5.42
C LEU A 563 -2.89 0.42 -4.57
N LYS A 564 -2.79 -0.88 -4.87
CA LYS A 564 -2.00 -1.84 -4.09
C LYS A 564 -0.50 -1.77 -4.32
N GLY A 565 -0.06 -0.98 -5.30
CA GLY A 565 1.35 -0.74 -5.58
C GLY A 565 1.82 -1.39 -6.87
N LYS A 566 2.75 -0.72 -7.56
CA LYS A 566 3.32 -1.18 -8.84
C LYS A 566 3.89 -2.59 -8.78
N LEU A 567 4.58 -2.97 -7.70
CA LEU A 567 5.17 -4.30 -7.57
C LEU A 567 4.12 -5.43 -7.73
N LEU A 568 3.01 -5.33 -6.99
CA LEU A 568 1.92 -6.30 -7.08
C LEU A 568 1.26 -6.26 -8.47
N VAL A 569 1.03 -5.07 -9.00
CA VAL A 569 0.41 -4.90 -10.34
C VAL A 569 1.29 -5.51 -11.43
N SER A 570 2.62 -5.36 -11.34
CA SER A 570 3.57 -6.00 -12.26
C SER A 570 3.56 -7.52 -12.17
N GLU A 571 3.57 -8.06 -10.95
CA GLU A 571 3.50 -9.52 -10.76
C GLU A 571 2.18 -10.10 -11.28
N LEU A 572 1.07 -9.42 -10.98
CA LEU A 572 -0.25 -9.81 -11.48
C LEU A 572 -0.32 -9.74 -13.00
N PHE A 573 0.20 -8.67 -13.61
CA PHE A 573 0.24 -8.56 -15.06
C PHE A 573 0.97 -9.75 -15.69
N GLU A 574 2.16 -10.11 -15.21
CA GLU A 574 2.90 -11.26 -15.74
C GLU A 574 2.15 -12.59 -15.57
N ARG A 575 1.54 -12.83 -14.40
CA ARG A 575 0.78 -14.06 -14.12
C ARG A 575 -0.51 -14.14 -14.94
N VAL A 576 -1.27 -13.05 -15.01
CA VAL A 576 -2.52 -12.96 -15.76
C VAL A 576 -2.24 -13.10 -17.25
N SER A 577 -1.20 -12.47 -17.79
CA SER A 577 -0.81 -12.66 -19.18
C SER A 577 -0.51 -14.13 -19.48
N LYS A 578 0.26 -14.82 -18.64
CA LYS A 578 0.51 -16.27 -18.79
C LYS A 578 -0.76 -17.10 -18.70
N HIS A 579 -1.65 -16.77 -17.76
CA HIS A 579 -2.93 -17.43 -17.59
C HIS A 579 -3.80 -17.29 -18.85
N LEU A 580 -3.95 -16.07 -19.38
CA LEU A 580 -4.75 -15.80 -20.57
C LEU A 580 -4.18 -16.48 -21.81
N VAL A 581 -2.84 -16.55 -21.95
CA VAL A 581 -2.20 -17.36 -23.00
C VAL A 581 -2.58 -18.83 -22.88
N SER A 582 -2.65 -19.39 -21.67
CA SER A 582 -3.09 -20.79 -21.48
C SER A 582 -4.57 -21.02 -21.85
N LEU A 583 -5.37 -19.95 -21.90
CA LEU A 583 -6.75 -19.95 -22.37
C LEU A 583 -6.88 -19.61 -23.87
N ASN A 584 -5.78 -19.74 -24.63
CA ASN A 584 -5.68 -19.44 -26.07
C ASN A 584 -5.90 -17.97 -26.46
N PHE A 585 -5.70 -17.02 -25.55
CA PHE A 585 -5.67 -15.60 -25.92
C PHE A 585 -4.32 -15.25 -26.57
N ALA A 586 -4.37 -14.49 -27.66
CA ALA A 586 -3.18 -13.91 -28.30
C ALA A 586 -2.67 -12.71 -27.47
N VAL A 587 -1.90 -12.99 -26.42
CA VAL A 587 -1.17 -11.95 -25.67
C VAL A 587 0.24 -11.86 -26.22
N HIS A 588 0.58 -10.77 -26.91
CA HIS A 588 1.96 -10.52 -27.31
C HIS A 588 2.81 -10.13 -26.09
N SER A 589 4.13 -10.33 -26.17
CA SER A 589 5.06 -10.02 -25.08
C SER A 589 5.13 -8.51 -24.83
N PHE A 590 4.29 -8.02 -23.93
CA PHE A 590 4.29 -6.62 -23.51
C PHE A 590 4.80 -6.47 -22.08
N SER A 591 5.34 -5.29 -21.79
CA SER A 591 5.71 -4.87 -20.45
C SER A 591 4.63 -4.00 -19.85
N LEU A 592 4.38 -4.20 -18.56
CA LEU A 592 3.52 -3.31 -17.78
C LEU A 592 3.93 -1.84 -17.96
N ASN A 593 5.24 -1.53 -17.89
CA ASN A 593 5.72 -0.15 -18.00
C ASN A 593 5.35 0.47 -19.35
N LEU A 594 5.52 -0.28 -20.44
CA LEU A 594 5.30 0.21 -21.80
C LEU A 594 3.83 0.56 -22.02
N GLU A 595 2.93 -0.34 -21.62
CA GLU A 595 1.50 -0.12 -21.77
C GLU A 595 0.97 0.90 -20.74
N ILE A 596 1.49 0.94 -19.50
CA ILE A 596 1.11 2.00 -18.54
C ILE A 596 1.51 3.39 -19.04
N ARG A 597 2.69 3.54 -19.65
CA ARG A 597 3.15 4.84 -20.21
C ARG A 597 2.17 5.41 -21.23
N SER A 598 1.51 4.57 -22.03
CA SER A 598 0.52 5.03 -23.02
C SER A 598 -0.80 5.46 -22.40
N GLN A 599 -1.10 5.02 -21.17
CA GLN A 599 -2.34 5.33 -20.46
C GLN A 599 -2.19 6.45 -19.41
N ILE A 600 -0.97 6.69 -18.90
CA ILE A 600 -0.69 7.78 -17.94
C ILE A 600 -1.02 9.14 -18.58
N GLY A 601 -1.75 9.99 -17.85
CA GLY A 601 -2.20 11.31 -18.32
C GLY A 601 -3.42 11.25 -19.24
N TYR A 602 -3.80 10.05 -19.69
CA TYR A 602 -5.03 9.81 -20.44
C TYR A 602 -6.10 9.17 -19.53
N ARG A 603 -6.12 7.83 -19.43
CA ARG A 603 -7.10 7.08 -18.63
C ARG A 603 -6.63 6.82 -17.21
N ILE A 604 -5.31 6.76 -17.00
CA ILE A 604 -4.68 6.40 -15.73
C ILE A 604 -3.89 7.59 -15.19
N GLU A 605 -3.92 7.78 -13.88
CA GLU A 605 -3.05 8.68 -13.12
C GLU A 605 -2.15 7.87 -12.19
N GLN A 606 -0.91 8.34 -12.01
CA GLN A 606 0.08 7.75 -11.13
C GLN A 606 0.17 8.53 -9.81
N LEU A 607 0.19 7.81 -8.67
CA LEU A 607 0.13 8.40 -7.33
C LEU A 607 1.26 7.93 -6.40
N GLY A 608 1.38 8.63 -5.26
CA GLY A 608 2.29 8.34 -4.15
C GLY A 608 3.70 8.92 -4.33
N GLN A 609 4.48 9.05 -3.26
CA GLN A 609 5.90 9.43 -3.36
C GLN A 609 6.84 8.23 -3.21
N ILE A 610 6.55 7.39 -2.22
CA ILE A 610 7.33 6.18 -1.92
C ILE A 610 6.75 5.01 -2.71
N LYS A 611 5.51 4.62 -2.43
CA LYS A 611 4.83 3.54 -3.15
C LYS A 611 4.10 4.08 -4.37
N THR A 612 4.41 3.57 -5.56
CA THR A 612 3.69 3.92 -6.79
C THR A 612 2.36 3.19 -6.87
N ALA A 613 1.27 3.95 -6.96
CA ALA A 613 -0.08 3.45 -7.16
C ALA A 613 -0.66 4.02 -8.47
N TYR A 614 -1.70 3.37 -8.98
CA TYR A 614 -2.42 3.77 -10.17
C TYR A 614 -3.91 3.93 -9.86
N ARG A 615 -4.52 4.95 -10.43
CA ARG A 615 -5.98 5.16 -10.39
C ARG A 615 -6.48 5.63 -11.75
N PHE A 616 -7.79 5.62 -11.97
CA PHE A 616 -8.34 6.26 -13.15
C PHE A 616 -8.34 7.79 -13.04
N SER A 617 -8.12 8.46 -14.18
CA SER A 617 -8.22 9.92 -14.30
C SER A 617 -9.65 10.42 -14.14
N HIS A 618 -10.64 9.54 -14.32
CA HIS A 618 -12.05 9.84 -14.09
C HIS A 618 -12.83 8.59 -13.65
N PRO A 619 -13.79 8.68 -12.69
CA PRO A 619 -14.55 7.52 -12.22
C PRO A 619 -15.42 6.83 -13.29
N VAL A 620 -15.73 7.50 -14.40
CA VAL A 620 -16.50 6.91 -15.52
C VAL A 620 -15.80 5.68 -16.11
N TYR A 621 -14.46 5.59 -16.08
CA TYR A 621 -13.75 4.40 -16.55
C TYR A 621 -14.07 3.16 -15.69
N GLU A 622 -14.29 3.33 -14.38
CA GLU A 622 -14.73 2.24 -13.50
C GLU A 622 -16.13 1.75 -13.87
N GLU A 623 -17.05 2.68 -14.12
CA GLU A 623 -18.42 2.37 -14.54
C GLU A 623 -18.44 1.69 -15.91
N ALA A 624 -17.64 2.17 -16.87
CA ALA A 624 -17.49 1.56 -18.18
C ALA A 624 -16.94 0.13 -18.10
N LEU A 625 -15.90 -0.12 -17.30
CA LEU A 625 -15.34 -1.47 -17.09
C LEU A 625 -16.34 -2.40 -16.40
N ALA A 626 -17.18 -1.88 -15.51
CA ALA A 626 -18.24 -2.66 -14.88
C ALA A 626 -19.32 -3.09 -15.89
N ILE A 627 -19.73 -2.20 -16.80
CA ILE A 627 -20.65 -2.55 -17.89
C ILE A 627 -20.01 -3.60 -18.81
N LEU A 628 -18.77 -3.39 -19.22
CA LEU A 628 -18.06 -4.31 -20.12
C LEU A 628 -17.89 -5.70 -19.53
N PHE A 629 -17.68 -5.82 -18.23
CA PHE A 629 -17.63 -7.12 -17.56
C PHE A 629 -18.93 -7.89 -17.75
N SER A 630 -20.08 -7.21 -17.70
CA SER A 630 -21.40 -7.82 -17.85
C SER A 630 -21.80 -8.05 -19.31
N SER A 631 -21.27 -7.26 -20.25
CA SER A 631 -21.69 -7.29 -21.65
C SER A 631 -20.71 -7.97 -22.61
N ASP A 632 -19.43 -8.13 -22.26
CA ASP A 632 -18.39 -8.69 -23.13
C ASP A 632 -17.66 -9.88 -22.49
N LYS A 633 -17.58 -10.99 -23.23
CA LYS A 633 -17.03 -12.24 -22.72
C LYS A 633 -15.52 -12.17 -22.47
N HIS A 634 -14.78 -11.44 -23.29
CA HIS A 634 -13.33 -11.29 -23.10
C HIS A 634 -13.04 -10.48 -21.83
N CYS A 635 -13.76 -9.38 -21.60
CA CYS A 635 -13.64 -8.56 -20.41
C CYS A 635 -14.01 -9.33 -19.12
N GLU A 636 -15.05 -10.16 -19.18
CA GLU A 636 -15.40 -11.08 -18.09
C GLU A 636 -14.25 -12.05 -17.77
N LEU A 637 -13.67 -12.69 -18.79
CA LEU A 637 -12.57 -13.65 -18.64
C LEU A 637 -11.29 -13.00 -18.11
N ILE A 638 -10.95 -11.80 -18.59
CA ILE A 638 -9.81 -11.00 -18.07
C ILE A 638 -10.01 -10.72 -16.58
N SER A 639 -11.20 -10.26 -16.19
CA SER A 639 -11.51 -9.94 -14.80
C SER A 639 -11.42 -11.17 -13.89
N LYS A 640 -11.96 -12.30 -14.35
CA LYS A 640 -11.88 -13.59 -13.66
C LYS A 640 -10.43 -14.06 -13.49
N ALA A 641 -9.62 -14.00 -14.55
CA ALA A 641 -8.20 -14.34 -14.49
C ALA A 641 -7.42 -13.45 -13.51
N ILE A 642 -7.67 -12.13 -13.52
CA ILE A 642 -7.05 -11.19 -12.58
C ILE A 642 -7.39 -11.54 -11.14
N ILE A 643 -8.66 -11.73 -10.84
CA ILE A 643 -9.12 -12.01 -9.48
C ILE A 643 -8.62 -13.36 -8.97
N LYS A 644 -8.55 -14.38 -9.84
CA LYS A 644 -7.96 -15.67 -9.53
C LYS A 644 -6.46 -15.57 -9.22
N GLU A 645 -5.68 -14.93 -10.08
CA GLU A 645 -4.23 -14.77 -9.79
C GLU A 645 -4.00 -13.88 -8.56
N PHE A 646 -4.86 -12.89 -8.33
CA PHE A 646 -4.78 -12.05 -7.13
C PHE A 646 -5.10 -12.83 -5.86
N SER A 647 -6.09 -13.73 -5.87
CA SER A 647 -6.38 -14.56 -4.71
C SER A 647 -5.26 -15.56 -4.40
N VAL A 648 -4.47 -15.98 -5.39
CA VAL A 648 -3.28 -16.83 -5.19
C VAL A 648 -2.13 -16.07 -4.53
N ILE A 649 -1.90 -14.80 -4.91
CA ILE A 649 -0.79 -13.99 -4.37
C ILE A 649 -1.11 -13.43 -2.99
N ASP A 650 -2.28 -12.79 -2.84
CA ASP A 650 -2.74 -12.19 -1.59
C ASP A 650 -4.26 -12.39 -1.46
N PRO A 651 -4.68 -13.57 -0.94
CA PRO A 651 -6.10 -13.91 -0.82
C PRO A 651 -6.87 -12.84 -0.08
N LYS A 652 -6.36 -12.42 1.08
CA LYS A 652 -7.04 -11.46 1.95
C LYS A 652 -7.28 -10.13 1.23
N SER A 653 -6.30 -9.60 0.50
CA SER A 653 -6.47 -8.36 -0.26
C SER A 653 -7.43 -8.53 -1.43
N ALA A 654 -7.38 -9.64 -2.16
CA ALA A 654 -8.28 -9.91 -3.29
C ALA A 654 -9.75 -9.92 -2.85
N TYR A 655 -10.07 -10.67 -1.78
CA TYR A 655 -11.42 -10.72 -1.24
C TYR A 655 -11.88 -9.38 -0.63
N ILE A 656 -10.97 -8.62 0.00
CA ILE A 656 -11.29 -7.27 0.49
C ILE A 656 -11.61 -6.33 -0.69
N THR A 657 -10.85 -6.40 -1.78
CA THR A 657 -11.11 -5.65 -3.02
C THR A 657 -12.49 -5.97 -3.57
N LEU A 658 -12.82 -7.24 -3.77
CA LEU A 658 -14.15 -7.65 -4.27
C LEU A 658 -15.27 -7.13 -3.36
N ASN A 659 -15.10 -7.26 -2.04
CA ASN A 659 -16.11 -6.79 -1.10
C ASN A 659 -16.32 -5.27 -1.11
N LYS A 660 -15.36 -4.47 -1.60
CA LYS A 660 -15.57 -3.02 -1.79
C LYS A 660 -16.45 -2.74 -3.00
N LEU A 661 -16.38 -3.57 -4.03
CA LEU A 661 -17.14 -3.40 -5.26
C LEU A 661 -18.62 -3.73 -5.06
N VAL A 662 -18.97 -4.56 -4.07
CA VAL A 662 -20.33 -5.03 -3.83
C VAL A 662 -21.38 -3.91 -3.75
N ALA A 663 -21.07 -2.80 -3.08
CA ALA A 663 -22.00 -1.69 -2.93
C ALA A 663 -22.26 -0.93 -4.24
N LYS A 664 -21.27 -0.90 -5.15
CA LYS A 664 -21.31 -0.12 -6.41
C LYS A 664 -21.65 -0.98 -7.63
N TYR A 665 -21.18 -2.23 -7.64
CA TYR A 665 -21.25 -3.20 -8.73
C TYR A 665 -21.59 -4.61 -8.19
N PRO A 666 -22.82 -4.82 -7.66
CA PRO A 666 -23.20 -6.07 -7.00
C PRO A 666 -23.15 -7.28 -7.92
N GLU A 667 -23.66 -7.16 -9.15
CA GLU A 667 -23.68 -8.25 -10.15
C GLU A 667 -22.28 -8.76 -10.50
N MET A 668 -21.36 -7.83 -10.80
CA MET A 668 -19.95 -8.17 -11.04
C MET A 668 -19.34 -8.87 -9.83
N SER A 669 -19.55 -8.30 -8.64
CA SER A 669 -18.98 -8.83 -7.41
C SER A 669 -19.46 -10.25 -7.14
N LEU A 670 -20.77 -10.50 -7.29
CA LEU A 670 -21.38 -11.81 -7.11
C LEU A 670 -20.78 -12.84 -8.07
N SER A 671 -20.65 -12.49 -9.36
CA SER A 671 -20.04 -13.36 -10.38
C SER A 671 -18.58 -13.70 -10.06
N LEU A 672 -17.79 -12.72 -9.60
CA LEU A 672 -16.39 -12.91 -9.25
C LEU A 672 -16.20 -13.74 -7.97
N PHE A 673 -17.04 -13.55 -6.95
CA PHE A 673 -17.00 -14.40 -5.75
C PHE A 673 -17.36 -15.86 -6.09
N ARG A 674 -18.43 -16.09 -6.88
CA ARG A 674 -18.79 -17.44 -7.35
C ARG A 674 -17.63 -18.09 -8.10
N HIS A 675 -17.01 -17.36 -9.02
CA HIS A 675 -15.83 -17.86 -9.74
C HIS A 675 -14.68 -18.25 -8.80
N LEU A 676 -14.38 -17.43 -7.79
CA LEU A 676 -13.35 -17.77 -6.79
C LEU A 676 -13.70 -19.02 -5.99
N LEU A 677 -14.97 -19.22 -5.65
CA LEU A 677 -15.43 -20.39 -4.91
C LEU A 677 -15.31 -21.69 -5.76
N GLU A 678 -15.61 -21.60 -7.05
CA GLU A 678 -15.48 -22.72 -8.00
C GLU A 678 -14.01 -23.15 -8.19
N GLU A 679 -13.10 -22.18 -8.26
CA GLU A 679 -11.66 -22.38 -8.49
C GLU A 679 -10.92 -22.80 -7.21
N ASP A 680 -11.21 -22.14 -6.08
CA ASP A 680 -10.60 -22.41 -4.79
C ASP A 680 -11.51 -23.35 -3.99
N ARG A 681 -11.41 -24.66 -4.29
CA ARG A 681 -12.36 -25.67 -3.80
C ARG A 681 -12.59 -25.67 -2.28
N GLN A 682 -11.72 -25.09 -1.45
CA GLN A 682 -12.03 -24.68 -0.07
C GLN A 682 -11.05 -23.58 0.41
N ILE A 683 -11.55 -22.38 0.76
CA ILE A 683 -10.76 -21.41 1.54
C ILE A 683 -10.30 -22.10 2.83
N LYS A 684 -9.01 -22.41 2.97
CA LYS A 684 -8.47 -23.09 4.17
C LYS A 684 -8.40 -22.16 5.38
N ASP A 685 -8.31 -20.87 5.15
CA ASP A 685 -8.25 -19.86 6.21
C ASP A 685 -9.64 -19.63 6.84
N ASP A 686 -9.82 -20.21 8.03
CA ASP A 686 -11.04 -20.10 8.83
C ASP A 686 -11.35 -18.65 9.23
N TYR A 687 -10.34 -17.83 9.50
CA TYR A 687 -10.54 -16.41 9.80
C TYR A 687 -11.11 -15.66 8.60
N LEU A 688 -10.59 -15.96 7.40
CA LEU A 688 -11.06 -15.36 6.16
C LEU A 688 -12.50 -15.77 5.84
N LYS A 689 -12.86 -17.04 6.04
CA LYS A 689 -14.24 -17.53 5.95
C LYS A 689 -15.18 -16.73 6.84
N VAL A 690 -14.83 -16.57 8.12
CA VAL A 690 -15.64 -15.79 9.07
C VAL A 690 -15.80 -14.34 8.61
N LEU A 691 -14.70 -13.69 8.22
CA LEU A 691 -14.71 -12.29 7.80
C LEU A 691 -15.57 -12.08 6.54
N LEU A 692 -15.45 -12.97 5.56
CA LEU A 692 -16.19 -12.91 4.30
C LEU A 692 -17.68 -13.11 4.53
N SER A 693 -18.07 -14.20 5.18
CA SER A 693 -19.48 -14.49 5.45
C SER A 693 -20.14 -13.37 6.26
N LYS A 694 -19.44 -12.79 7.26
CA LYS A 694 -19.95 -11.62 8.01
C LYS A 694 -20.27 -10.45 7.08
N LYS A 695 -19.37 -10.13 6.15
CA LYS A 695 -19.52 -8.99 5.24
C LYS A 695 -20.60 -9.24 4.20
N LEU A 696 -20.65 -10.43 3.61
CA LEU A 696 -21.67 -10.80 2.63
C LEU A 696 -23.09 -10.78 3.24
N ILE A 697 -23.26 -11.25 4.48
CA ILE A 697 -24.55 -11.15 5.19
C ILE A 697 -24.91 -9.69 5.50
N ALA A 698 -23.93 -8.83 5.83
CA ALA A 698 -24.19 -7.41 6.02
C ALA A 698 -24.64 -6.72 4.72
N VAL A 699 -24.01 -7.06 3.60
CA VAL A 699 -24.44 -6.61 2.27
C VAL A 699 -25.86 -7.05 1.98
N TYR A 700 -26.20 -8.32 2.24
CA TYR A 700 -27.56 -8.80 2.06
C TYR A 700 -28.54 -7.97 2.88
N TYR A 701 -28.22 -7.68 4.15
CA TYR A 701 -29.05 -6.85 5.01
C TYR A 701 -29.23 -5.42 4.49
N GLU A 702 -28.20 -4.85 3.86
CA GLU A 702 -28.23 -3.49 3.30
C GLU A 702 -28.92 -3.41 1.92
N THR A 703 -28.75 -4.43 1.07
CA THR A 703 -29.21 -4.41 -0.34
C THR A 703 -30.46 -5.25 -0.60
N ASN A 704 -30.82 -6.14 0.32
CA ASN A 704 -31.86 -7.15 0.19
C ASN A 704 -31.68 -8.14 -0.99
N ILE A 705 -30.45 -8.29 -1.51
CA ILE A 705 -30.11 -9.25 -2.57
C ILE A 705 -29.72 -10.59 -1.95
N ALA A 706 -30.63 -11.56 -1.97
CA ALA A 706 -30.49 -12.84 -1.25
C ALA A 706 -29.28 -13.68 -1.70
N ASP A 707 -28.82 -13.54 -2.95
CA ASP A 707 -27.66 -14.26 -3.47
C ASP A 707 -26.39 -14.03 -2.63
N PHE A 708 -26.20 -12.85 -2.04
CA PHE A 708 -25.05 -12.60 -1.15
C PHE A 708 -25.15 -13.39 0.16
N PHE A 709 -26.35 -13.61 0.68
CA PHE A 709 -26.54 -14.46 1.85
C PHE A 709 -26.22 -15.92 1.52
N PHE A 710 -26.73 -16.43 0.40
CA PHE A 710 -26.44 -17.81 -0.02
C PHE A 710 -24.95 -18.02 -0.29
N LEU A 711 -24.30 -17.07 -0.96
CA LEU A 711 -22.85 -17.08 -1.15
C LEU A 711 -22.10 -17.11 0.20
N ALA A 712 -22.57 -16.39 1.23
CA ALA A 712 -21.99 -16.45 2.57
C ALA A 712 -22.08 -17.87 3.18
N THR A 713 -23.21 -18.55 2.97
CA THR A 713 -23.44 -19.93 3.41
C THR A 713 -22.60 -20.95 2.64
N GLU A 714 -22.21 -20.66 1.40
CA GLU A 714 -21.31 -21.51 0.64
C GLU A 714 -19.85 -21.36 1.11
N TYR A 715 -19.41 -20.14 1.42
CA TYR A 715 -18.07 -19.90 1.96
C TYR A 715 -17.87 -20.47 3.38
N TYR A 716 -18.88 -20.33 4.24
CA TYR A 716 -18.87 -20.93 5.56
C TYR A 716 -20.25 -21.48 5.93
N PRO A 717 -20.53 -22.75 5.57
CA PRO A 717 -21.78 -23.40 5.93
C PRO A 717 -22.03 -23.33 7.43
N LEU A 718 -23.27 -23.02 7.82
CA LEU A 718 -23.65 -22.88 9.22
C LEU A 718 -23.32 -24.15 10.02
N GLY A 719 -23.57 -25.34 9.46
CA GLY A 719 -23.23 -26.62 10.09
C GLY A 719 -21.74 -26.76 10.38
N ASP A 720 -20.88 -26.40 9.42
CA ASP A 720 -19.43 -26.44 9.57
C ASP A 720 -18.94 -25.41 10.60
N LEU A 721 -19.55 -24.22 10.61
CA LEU A 721 -19.27 -23.19 11.62
C LEU A 721 -19.60 -23.69 13.03
N ILE A 722 -20.75 -24.35 13.21
CA ILE A 722 -21.12 -24.92 14.51
C ILE A 722 -20.18 -26.07 14.90
N ASN A 723 -19.84 -26.97 13.97
CA ASN A 723 -18.88 -28.04 14.22
C ASN A 723 -17.51 -27.49 14.64
N ASN A 724 -17.06 -26.43 13.97
CA ASN A 724 -15.82 -25.75 14.30
C ASN A 724 -15.88 -25.09 15.68
N ILE A 725 -16.93 -24.31 15.99
CA ILE A 725 -17.16 -23.75 17.32
C ILE A 725 -17.11 -24.85 18.40
N ASN A 726 -17.66 -26.02 18.11
CA ASN A 726 -17.69 -27.15 19.03
C ASN A 726 -16.35 -27.92 19.15
N SER A 727 -15.38 -27.72 18.24
CA SER A 727 -14.03 -28.31 18.28
C SER A 727 -13.06 -27.58 19.24
N ILE A 728 -11.97 -28.21 19.70
CA ILE A 728 -11.16 -27.79 20.88
C ILE A 728 -10.13 -26.65 20.61
N ASP A 729 -9.99 -25.77 21.63
CA ASP A 729 -8.99 -24.70 21.90
C ASP A 729 -8.89 -23.53 20.91
N HIS A 730 -10.01 -22.87 20.61
CA HIS A 730 -10.00 -21.56 19.97
C HIS A 730 -9.35 -20.51 20.85
N GLN A 731 -8.55 -19.62 20.25
CA GLN A 731 -8.22 -18.35 20.89
C GLN A 731 -9.50 -17.53 21.10
N GLU A 732 -9.61 -16.76 22.18
CA GLU A 732 -10.89 -16.11 22.56
C GLU A 732 -11.43 -15.18 21.46
N LYS A 733 -10.51 -14.50 20.76
CA LYS A 733 -10.83 -13.58 19.67
C LYS A 733 -11.47 -14.30 18.48
N ASP A 734 -11.04 -15.53 18.21
CA ASP A 734 -11.56 -16.33 17.11
C ASP A 734 -12.98 -16.81 17.42
N LEU A 735 -13.19 -17.35 18.64
CA LEU A 735 -14.52 -17.75 19.11
C LEU A 735 -15.53 -16.58 19.10
N ILE A 736 -15.13 -15.39 19.56
CA ILE A 736 -15.98 -14.19 19.53
C ILE A 736 -16.42 -13.89 18.10
N ASN A 737 -15.49 -13.91 17.13
CA ASN A 737 -15.82 -13.63 15.73
C ASN A 737 -16.81 -14.66 15.14
N LYS A 738 -16.66 -15.93 15.52
CA LYS A 738 -17.55 -17.03 15.10
C LYS A 738 -18.95 -16.88 15.70
N LEU A 739 -19.06 -16.59 17.00
CA LEU A 739 -20.35 -16.34 17.65
C LEU A 739 -21.05 -15.10 17.09
N GLU A 740 -20.30 -14.05 16.76
CA GLU A 740 -20.86 -12.89 16.04
C GLU A 740 -21.39 -13.26 14.64
N LEU A 741 -20.73 -14.17 13.92
CA LEU A 741 -21.22 -14.68 12.64
C LEU A 741 -22.49 -15.52 12.83
N VAL A 742 -22.57 -16.37 13.86
CA VAL A 742 -23.79 -17.11 14.21
C VAL A 742 -24.96 -16.15 14.43
N LEU A 743 -24.76 -15.06 15.19
CA LEU A 743 -25.79 -14.06 15.38
C LEU A 743 -26.22 -13.38 14.09
N ARG A 744 -25.32 -13.21 13.11
CA ARG A 744 -25.69 -12.68 11.78
C ARG A 744 -26.52 -13.69 11.00
N TYR A 745 -26.16 -14.97 11.01
CA TYR A 745 -26.98 -16.02 10.40
C TYR A 745 -28.37 -16.10 11.04
N MET A 746 -28.48 -15.85 12.34
CA MET A 746 -29.75 -15.91 13.05
C MET A 746 -30.64 -14.68 12.81
N ASN A 747 -30.07 -13.47 12.84
CA ASN A 747 -30.83 -12.23 12.82
C ASN A 747 -31.01 -11.63 11.41
N ASN A 748 -30.12 -11.98 10.48
CA ASN A 748 -30.03 -11.35 9.15
C ASN A 748 -30.18 -12.40 8.03
N SER A 749 -30.99 -13.43 8.22
CA SER A 749 -31.27 -14.45 7.20
C SER A 749 -32.55 -14.15 6.41
N PRO A 750 -32.63 -14.58 5.14
CA PRO A 750 -33.88 -14.54 4.38
C PRO A 750 -34.96 -15.43 5.00
N GLN A 751 -36.22 -15.13 4.68
CA GLN A 751 -37.35 -15.95 5.13
C GLN A 751 -37.20 -17.40 4.65
N GLY A 752 -37.37 -18.35 5.58
CA GLY A 752 -37.28 -19.79 5.28
C GLY A 752 -35.88 -20.41 5.39
N PHE A 753 -34.84 -19.65 5.76
CA PHE A 753 -33.52 -20.21 6.06
C PHE A 753 -33.56 -21.10 7.32
N ASP A 754 -33.02 -22.33 7.22
CA ASP A 754 -32.94 -23.25 8.36
C ASP A 754 -31.76 -22.92 9.27
N SER A 755 -32.05 -22.29 10.40
CA SER A 755 -31.07 -21.98 11.45
C SER A 755 -31.00 -23.04 12.55
N SER A 756 -31.63 -24.21 12.39
CA SER A 756 -31.73 -25.25 13.43
C SER A 756 -30.38 -25.79 13.92
N ALA A 757 -29.34 -25.72 13.07
CA ALA A 757 -27.99 -26.12 13.43
C ALA A 757 -27.42 -25.32 14.62
N ILE A 758 -27.87 -24.08 14.85
CA ILE A 758 -27.45 -23.23 15.98
C ILE A 758 -27.75 -23.91 17.33
N ASN A 759 -28.83 -24.69 17.40
CA ASN A 759 -29.22 -25.42 18.61
C ASN A 759 -28.22 -26.52 19.01
N LYS A 760 -27.26 -26.85 18.14
CA LYS A 760 -26.21 -27.85 18.40
C LYS A 760 -24.93 -27.24 19.00
N ILE A 761 -24.90 -25.94 19.31
CA ILE A 761 -23.75 -25.31 19.97
C ILE A 761 -23.59 -25.88 21.39
N ASP A 762 -22.41 -26.41 21.70
CA ASP A 762 -22.09 -26.93 23.02
C ASP A 762 -21.67 -25.78 23.96
N PHE A 763 -22.66 -25.03 24.44
CA PHE A 763 -22.42 -23.96 25.41
C PHE A 763 -21.80 -24.45 26.72
N TYR A 764 -22.04 -25.71 27.12
CA TYR A 764 -21.43 -26.25 28.34
C TYR A 764 -19.92 -26.31 28.18
N ARG A 765 -19.44 -26.87 27.06
CA ARG A 765 -18.01 -26.91 26.76
C ARG A 765 -17.39 -25.51 26.64
N ILE A 766 -18.05 -24.58 25.97
CA ILE A 766 -17.56 -23.21 25.78
C ILE A 766 -17.48 -22.47 27.11
N LEU A 767 -18.57 -22.49 27.88
CA LEU A 767 -18.73 -21.65 29.06
C LEU A 767 -18.14 -22.27 30.33
N SER A 768 -17.92 -23.59 30.39
CA SER A 768 -17.22 -24.25 31.51
C SER A 768 -15.70 -24.05 31.51
N ASN A 769 -15.13 -23.53 30.42
CA ASN A 769 -13.69 -23.33 30.31
C ASN A 769 -13.19 -22.23 31.27
N THR A 770 -12.54 -22.64 32.35
CA THR A 770 -12.02 -21.78 33.41
C THR A 770 -10.81 -20.94 32.99
N ARG A 771 -10.20 -21.17 31.82
CA ARG A 771 -9.11 -20.32 31.29
C ARG A 771 -9.56 -18.86 31.13
N TYR A 772 -10.83 -18.63 30.79
CA TYR A 772 -11.37 -17.30 30.56
C TYR A 772 -11.54 -16.47 31.83
N VAL A 773 -11.41 -17.09 33.01
CA VAL A 773 -11.51 -16.43 34.32
C VAL A 773 -10.41 -15.35 34.51
N PHE A 774 -9.30 -15.44 33.78
CA PHE A 774 -8.22 -14.44 33.79
C PHE A 774 -8.40 -13.33 32.75
N GLN A 775 -9.42 -13.42 31.89
CA GLN A 775 -9.77 -12.43 30.88
C GLN A 775 -11.25 -12.02 30.99
N PRO A 776 -11.64 -11.41 32.11
CA PRO A 776 -13.04 -11.16 32.49
C PRO A 776 -13.83 -10.37 31.44
N ASN A 777 -13.21 -9.38 30.78
CA ASN A 777 -13.87 -8.59 29.73
C ASN A 777 -14.14 -9.41 28.45
N LYS A 778 -13.23 -10.32 28.05
CA LYS A 778 -13.49 -11.20 26.89
C LYS A 778 -14.53 -12.25 27.21
N LEU A 779 -14.51 -12.80 28.44
CA LEU A 779 -15.54 -13.73 28.90
C LEU A 779 -16.93 -13.07 28.95
N LEU A 780 -17.01 -11.81 29.39
CA LEU A 780 -18.24 -11.03 29.33
C LEU A 780 -18.77 -10.94 27.90
N GLN A 781 -17.90 -10.69 26.91
CA GLN A 781 -18.29 -10.66 25.50
C GLN A 781 -18.79 -12.03 25.03
N ILE A 782 -18.08 -13.12 25.32
CA ILE A 782 -18.51 -14.48 24.98
C ILE A 782 -19.88 -14.77 25.61
N LEU A 783 -20.06 -14.53 26.91
CA LEU A 783 -21.32 -14.72 27.62
C LEU A 783 -22.46 -13.88 27.03
N SER A 784 -22.18 -12.63 26.66
CA SER A 784 -23.16 -11.75 26.02
C SER A 784 -23.63 -12.29 24.68
N LEU A 785 -22.70 -12.81 23.86
CA LEU A 785 -22.99 -13.39 22.56
C LEU A 785 -23.75 -14.71 22.73
N SER A 786 -23.30 -15.58 23.63
CA SER A 786 -23.98 -16.84 23.96
C SER A 786 -25.42 -16.59 24.43
N HIS A 787 -25.64 -15.63 25.33
CA HIS A 787 -26.99 -15.32 25.84
C HIS A 787 -27.92 -14.80 24.74
N ARG A 788 -27.39 -14.01 23.79
CA ARG A 788 -28.15 -13.52 22.64
C ARG A 788 -28.49 -14.63 21.65
N ILE A 789 -27.64 -15.65 21.53
CA ILE A 789 -27.87 -16.82 20.67
C ILE A 789 -28.88 -17.76 21.33
N ASP A 790 -28.66 -18.12 22.60
CA ASP A 790 -29.51 -19.00 23.38
C ASP A 790 -29.56 -18.51 24.84
N PRO A 791 -30.70 -18.00 25.32
CA PRO A 791 -30.84 -17.53 26.69
C PRO A 791 -30.53 -18.58 27.76
N THR A 792 -30.66 -19.88 27.45
CA THR A 792 -30.35 -20.98 28.38
C THR A 792 -28.86 -21.09 28.69
N SER A 793 -27.99 -20.46 27.89
CA SER A 793 -26.53 -20.45 28.08
C SER A 793 -26.13 -19.87 29.44
N ILE A 794 -26.91 -18.95 30.01
CA ILE A 794 -26.66 -18.40 31.35
C ILE A 794 -26.85 -19.46 32.42
N LYS A 795 -27.90 -20.28 32.30
CA LYS A 795 -28.14 -21.40 33.23
C LYS A 795 -26.99 -22.40 33.16
N VAL A 796 -26.51 -22.70 31.95
CA VAL A 796 -25.33 -23.54 31.72
C VAL A 796 -24.10 -22.96 32.42
N PHE A 797 -23.83 -21.67 32.24
CA PHE A 797 -22.71 -20.99 32.90
C PHE A 797 -22.81 -21.04 34.43
N THR A 798 -23.99 -20.80 35.01
CA THR A 798 -24.20 -20.87 36.47
C THR A 798 -24.16 -22.29 37.03
N THR A 799 -24.33 -23.32 36.19
CA THR A 799 -24.20 -24.72 36.60
C THR A 799 -22.74 -25.18 36.53
N ALA A 800 -21.98 -24.65 35.56
CA ALA A 800 -20.57 -24.98 35.38
C ALA A 800 -19.63 -24.24 36.36
N HIS A 801 -20.06 -23.10 36.91
CA HIS A 801 -19.24 -22.26 37.79
C HIS A 801 -19.93 -21.92 39.09
N ASP A 802 -19.18 -22.10 40.16
CA ASP A 802 -19.53 -21.72 41.52
C ASP A 802 -19.73 -20.20 41.65
N LEU A 803 -20.50 -19.78 42.65
CA LEU A 803 -20.71 -18.36 42.97
C LEU A 803 -19.40 -17.59 43.18
N SER A 804 -18.35 -18.25 43.69
CA SER A 804 -17.02 -17.65 43.89
C SER A 804 -16.37 -17.20 42.58
N ILE A 805 -16.50 -18.01 41.51
CA ILE A 805 -15.96 -17.72 40.17
C ILE A 805 -16.76 -16.58 39.52
N ILE A 806 -18.08 -16.60 39.65
CA ILE A 806 -18.97 -15.55 39.11
C ILE A 806 -18.64 -14.19 39.74
N LYS A 807 -18.48 -14.14 41.06
CA LYS A 807 -18.06 -12.93 41.79
C LYS A 807 -16.67 -12.46 41.36
N ARG A 808 -15.75 -13.40 41.12
CA ARG A 808 -14.39 -13.11 40.66
C ARG A 808 -14.39 -12.46 39.28
N ILE A 809 -15.17 -12.98 38.34
CA ILE A 809 -15.30 -12.40 37.00
C ILE A 809 -15.83 -10.97 37.11
N PHE A 810 -16.91 -10.76 37.87
CA PHE A 810 -17.49 -9.44 38.10
C PHE A 810 -16.48 -8.40 38.60
N LEU A 811 -15.64 -8.75 39.57
CA LEU A 811 -14.61 -7.85 40.09
C LEU A 811 -13.53 -7.50 39.05
N GLY A 812 -13.23 -8.43 38.15
CA GLY A 812 -12.27 -8.24 37.07
C GLY A 812 -12.81 -7.48 35.85
N ILE A 813 -14.14 -7.32 35.74
CA ILE A 813 -14.78 -6.54 34.67
C ILE A 813 -14.66 -5.03 34.97
N GLU A 814 -14.45 -4.22 33.94
CA GLU A 814 -14.43 -2.76 34.04
C GLU A 814 -15.83 -2.18 34.35
N LYS A 815 -15.90 -0.98 34.95
CA LYS A 815 -17.16 -0.36 35.43
C LYS A 815 -18.34 -0.44 34.42
N PRO A 816 -18.18 -0.10 33.12
CA PRO A 816 -19.28 -0.18 32.16
C PRO A 816 -19.81 -1.60 31.97
N GLY A 817 -18.91 -2.60 31.95
CA GLY A 817 -19.25 -4.00 31.73
C GLY A 817 -19.96 -4.65 32.92
N ARG A 818 -19.74 -4.17 34.15
CA ARG A 818 -20.36 -4.73 35.37
C ARG A 818 -21.87 -4.61 35.37
N VAL A 819 -22.40 -3.49 34.87
CA VAL A 819 -23.85 -3.28 34.74
C VAL A 819 -24.44 -4.34 33.80
N TYR A 820 -23.77 -4.59 32.68
CA TYR A 820 -24.21 -5.60 31.73
C TYR A 820 -24.12 -7.02 32.31
N TYR A 821 -23.00 -7.35 32.98
CA TYR A 821 -22.85 -8.66 33.65
C TYR A 821 -23.92 -8.89 34.71
N TYR A 822 -24.28 -7.87 35.50
CA TYR A 822 -25.37 -7.95 36.46
C TYR A 822 -26.72 -8.27 35.81
N LYS A 823 -27.02 -7.65 34.66
CA LYS A 823 -28.26 -7.87 33.90
C LYS A 823 -28.37 -9.29 33.35
N LEU A 824 -27.26 -9.92 32.97
CA LEU A 824 -27.28 -11.32 32.49
C LEU A 824 -27.90 -12.30 33.50
N PHE A 825 -27.89 -11.96 34.80
CA PHE A 825 -28.44 -12.81 35.87
C PHE A 825 -29.80 -12.34 36.39
N GLU A 826 -30.59 -11.54 35.66
CA GLU A 826 -31.92 -11.08 36.07
C GLU A 826 -32.87 -12.20 36.52
N ASN A 827 -32.72 -13.40 35.96
CA ASN A 827 -33.51 -14.57 36.33
C ASN A 827 -32.90 -15.38 37.51
N ASN A 828 -31.85 -14.90 38.17
CA ASN A 828 -31.20 -15.53 39.32
C ASN A 828 -30.99 -14.52 40.46
N ALA A 829 -32.05 -14.33 41.26
CA ALA A 829 -32.07 -13.36 42.35
C ALA A 829 -30.94 -13.55 43.38
N ALA A 830 -30.55 -14.79 43.67
CA ALA A 830 -29.47 -15.09 44.60
C ALA A 830 -28.12 -14.53 44.12
N ILE A 831 -27.79 -14.72 42.83
CA ILE A 831 -26.57 -14.16 42.23
C ILE A 831 -26.65 -12.63 42.17
N GLN A 832 -27.80 -12.06 41.80
CA GLN A 832 -27.94 -10.61 41.71
C GLN A 832 -27.74 -9.91 43.05
N VAL A 833 -28.34 -10.42 44.14
CA VAL A 833 -28.14 -9.86 45.48
C VAL A 833 -26.65 -9.81 45.84
N GLU A 834 -25.92 -10.89 45.53
CA GLU A 834 -24.49 -11.00 45.78
C GLU A 834 -23.66 -10.01 44.94
N LEU A 835 -23.95 -9.89 43.65
CA LEU A 835 -23.28 -8.94 42.75
C LEU A 835 -23.58 -7.48 43.12
N TYR A 836 -24.82 -7.18 43.51
CA TYR A 836 -25.24 -5.85 43.97
C TYR A 836 -24.50 -5.44 45.25
N ASN A 837 -24.42 -6.36 46.22
CA ASN A 837 -23.67 -6.14 47.44
C ASN A 837 -22.20 -5.87 47.12
N LEU A 838 -21.60 -6.68 46.22
CA LEU A 838 -20.22 -6.48 45.77
C LEU A 838 -20.00 -5.12 45.11
N GLN A 839 -20.89 -4.70 44.23
CA GLN A 839 -20.81 -3.39 43.58
C GLN A 839 -20.80 -2.26 44.61
N LYS A 840 -21.71 -2.30 45.61
CA LYS A 840 -21.73 -1.31 46.71
C LYS A 840 -20.44 -1.28 47.52
N TYR A 841 -19.85 -2.44 47.79
CA TYR A 841 -18.57 -2.53 48.50
C TYR A 841 -17.42 -1.93 47.67
N VAL A 842 -17.38 -2.18 46.36
CA VAL A 842 -16.36 -1.60 45.47
C VAL A 842 -16.52 -0.07 45.36
N GLU A 843 -17.74 0.43 45.22
CA GLU A 843 -18.04 1.87 45.14
C GLU A 843 -17.68 2.63 46.41
N LYS A 844 -17.96 2.06 47.59
CA LYS A 844 -17.55 2.64 48.89
C LYS A 844 -16.03 2.73 49.08
N SER A 845 -15.26 1.93 48.35
CA SER A 845 -13.83 1.76 48.59
C SER A 845 -12.93 2.67 47.74
N GLY A 846 -13.43 3.31 46.68
CA GLY A 846 -12.76 4.43 46.01
C GLY A 846 -11.45 4.16 45.22
N SER A 847 -10.81 2.98 45.29
CA SER A 847 -9.57 2.69 44.52
C SER A 847 -9.50 1.26 43.93
N GLU A 848 -8.82 1.11 42.78
CA GLU A 848 -8.57 -0.18 42.12
C GLU A 848 -7.70 -1.14 42.95
N GLU A 849 -6.78 -0.62 43.78
CA GLU A 849 -5.99 -1.41 44.72
C GLU A 849 -6.87 -2.13 45.74
N ILE A 850 -7.97 -1.51 46.18
CA ILE A 850 -8.91 -2.13 47.12
C ILE A 850 -9.73 -3.23 46.43
N GLY A 851 -9.93 -3.16 45.12
CA GLY A 851 -10.52 -4.24 44.33
C GLY A 851 -9.77 -5.58 44.49
N GLN A 852 -8.43 -5.55 44.49
CA GLN A 852 -7.59 -6.75 44.67
C GLN A 852 -7.58 -7.26 46.12
N ILE A 853 -7.66 -6.37 47.10
CA ILE A 853 -7.79 -6.72 48.53
C ILE A 853 -9.15 -7.37 48.80
N LEU A 854 -10.22 -6.80 48.23
CA LEU A 854 -11.58 -7.32 48.33
C LEU A 854 -11.69 -8.68 47.64
N TYR A 855 -11.09 -8.81 46.46
CA TYR A 855 -10.98 -10.05 45.70
C TYR A 855 -10.35 -11.18 46.52
N LYS A 856 -9.22 -10.90 47.18
CA LYS A 856 -8.56 -11.83 48.09
C LYS A 856 -9.45 -12.20 49.29
N LYS A 857 -10.12 -11.20 49.88
CA LYS A 857 -10.99 -11.38 51.07
C LYS A 857 -12.20 -12.25 50.77
N ILE A 858 -12.82 -12.10 49.60
CA ILE A 858 -13.98 -12.88 49.16
C ILE A 858 -13.57 -14.32 48.83
N LEU A 859 -12.49 -14.51 48.08
CA LEU A 859 -12.05 -15.85 47.68
C LEU A 859 -11.57 -16.67 48.89
N PHE A 860 -11.07 -16.01 49.93
CA PHE A 860 -10.61 -16.68 51.14
C PHE A 860 -11.67 -16.77 52.24
N SER A 861 -12.85 -16.17 52.07
CA SER A 861 -13.92 -16.22 53.09
C SER A 861 -14.54 -17.61 53.25
N GLU A 862 -14.42 -18.48 52.25
CA GLU A 862 -14.95 -19.84 52.31
C GLU A 862 -14.07 -20.81 53.11
N PHE A 863 -12.83 -20.41 53.42
CA PHE A 863 -11.82 -21.25 54.10
C PHE A 863 -11.71 -22.66 53.49
N LYS A 864 -11.78 -22.76 52.16
CA LYS A 864 -11.61 -24.01 51.40
C LYS A 864 -10.49 -23.87 50.39
N TYR A 865 -9.73 -24.95 50.22
CA TYR A 865 -8.80 -25.10 49.10
C TYR A 865 -9.08 -26.43 48.38
N TYR A 866 -8.83 -26.46 47.07
CA TYR A 866 -9.31 -27.52 46.17
C TYR A 866 -8.20 -28.43 45.66
N GLY A 867 -6.95 -28.12 45.98
CA GLY A 867 -5.79 -28.94 45.67
C GLY A 867 -4.59 -28.57 46.55
N LYS A 868 -3.52 -29.34 46.45
CA LYS A 868 -2.27 -29.09 47.18
C LYS A 868 -1.11 -28.92 46.21
N ILE A 869 -0.26 -27.95 46.48
CA ILE A 869 1.03 -27.77 45.81
C ILE A 869 2.12 -27.93 46.87
N ILE A 870 2.98 -28.93 46.68
CA ILE A 870 4.15 -29.19 47.52
C ILE A 870 5.33 -28.46 46.89
N ILE A 871 6.02 -27.64 47.69
CA ILE A 871 7.10 -26.77 47.21
C ILE A 871 8.43 -27.07 47.88
N ASP A 872 9.52 -26.74 47.21
CA ASP A 872 10.87 -26.94 47.73
C ASP A 872 11.22 -25.98 48.88
N PRO A 873 12.29 -26.26 49.65
CA PRO A 873 12.70 -25.40 50.78
C PRO A 873 13.04 -23.96 50.38
N GLY A 874 13.59 -23.74 49.17
CA GLY A 874 13.91 -22.43 48.64
C GLY A 874 12.65 -21.61 48.33
N ALA A 875 11.68 -22.22 47.66
CA ALA A 875 10.36 -21.63 47.40
C ALA A 875 9.59 -21.36 48.70
N ALA A 876 9.63 -22.28 49.66
CA ALA A 876 9.02 -22.10 50.98
C ALA A 876 9.64 -20.91 51.73
N ASN A 877 10.96 -20.75 51.66
CA ASN A 877 11.65 -19.61 52.26
C ASN A 877 11.30 -18.29 51.53
N ALA A 878 11.27 -18.31 50.20
CA ALA A 878 10.92 -17.15 49.38
C ALA A 878 9.48 -16.66 49.63
N ILE A 879 8.52 -17.58 49.77
CA ILE A 879 7.13 -17.25 50.10
C ILE A 879 7.01 -16.69 51.52
N LYS A 880 7.66 -17.32 52.51
CA LYS A 880 7.56 -16.93 53.94
C LYS A 880 8.28 -15.61 54.24
N ARG A 881 9.51 -15.42 53.76
CA ARG A 881 10.38 -14.30 54.16
C ARG A 881 10.43 -13.17 53.13
N LEU A 882 10.46 -13.50 51.84
CA LEU A 882 10.76 -12.53 50.77
C LEU A 882 9.52 -12.01 50.05
N LYS A 883 8.32 -12.46 50.43
CA LYS A 883 7.03 -12.10 49.81
C LYS A 883 7.04 -12.22 48.28
N ARG A 884 7.64 -13.28 47.74
CA ARG A 884 7.73 -13.51 46.28
C ARG A 884 6.57 -14.35 45.74
N ASN A 885 6.45 -14.39 44.41
CA ASN A 885 5.58 -15.29 43.64
C ASN A 885 6.00 -16.75 43.86
N LEU A 886 5.07 -17.69 43.70
CA LEU A 886 5.40 -19.09 43.53
C LEU A 886 5.63 -19.38 42.05
N LEU A 887 6.86 -19.75 41.69
CA LEU A 887 7.23 -20.16 40.34
C LEU A 887 7.11 -21.69 40.18
N PRO A 888 6.75 -22.21 38.99
CA PRO A 888 6.68 -23.66 38.76
C PRO A 888 7.98 -24.41 39.02
N VAL A 889 9.14 -23.78 38.81
CA VAL A 889 10.46 -24.34 39.16
C VAL A 889 10.57 -24.76 40.63
N GLY A 890 9.87 -24.06 41.52
CA GLY A 890 9.87 -24.32 42.96
C GLY A 890 8.83 -25.34 43.43
N ILE A 891 8.08 -25.95 42.51
CA ILE A 891 7.04 -26.95 42.79
C ILE A 891 7.66 -28.34 42.68
N ILE A 892 7.54 -29.12 43.76
CA ILE A 892 7.94 -30.54 43.81
C ILE A 892 6.80 -31.41 43.33
N ASP A 893 5.59 -31.14 43.80
CA ASP A 893 4.43 -31.95 43.46
C ASP A 893 3.10 -31.21 43.51
N VAL A 894 2.11 -31.77 42.82
CA VAL A 894 0.75 -31.24 42.71
C VAL A 894 -0.21 -32.38 43.02
N ILE A 895 -1.12 -32.19 43.97
CA ILE A 895 -2.05 -33.23 44.45
C ILE A 895 -3.48 -32.73 44.34
N GLY A 896 -4.33 -33.56 43.73
CA GLY A 896 -5.73 -33.27 43.45
C GLY A 896 -5.91 -32.74 42.03
N ASP A 897 -7.12 -32.90 41.50
CA ASP A 897 -7.50 -32.30 40.21
C ASP A 897 -8.20 -30.97 40.46
N PHE A 898 -7.73 -29.90 39.83
CA PHE A 898 -8.27 -28.57 40.04
C PHE A 898 -8.01 -27.64 38.83
N PRO A 899 -8.97 -26.80 38.46
CA PRO A 899 -8.81 -25.86 37.36
C PRO A 899 -7.95 -24.64 37.74
N ALA A 900 -7.57 -23.85 36.74
CA ALA A 900 -6.94 -22.56 37.00
C ALA A 900 -7.92 -21.61 37.71
N GLY A 901 -7.41 -20.78 38.60
CA GLY A 901 -8.18 -19.75 39.27
C GLY A 901 -8.90 -20.17 40.56
N VAL A 902 -8.75 -21.40 41.02
CA VAL A 902 -9.25 -21.83 42.33
C VAL A 902 -8.18 -21.65 43.42
N VAL A 903 -8.62 -21.71 44.68
CA VAL A 903 -7.73 -21.64 45.83
C VAL A 903 -7.07 -23.01 46.06
N VAL A 904 -5.75 -23.05 46.11
CA VAL A 904 -4.94 -24.24 46.39
C VAL A 904 -4.15 -24.05 47.68
N GLY A 905 -3.96 -25.13 48.43
CA GLY A 905 -3.11 -25.16 49.61
C GLY A 905 -1.65 -25.35 49.23
N ILE A 906 -0.76 -24.63 49.90
CA ILE A 906 0.68 -24.65 49.64
C ILE A 906 1.35 -25.32 50.82
N PHE A 907 2.08 -26.41 50.55
CA PHE A 907 2.65 -27.30 51.55
C PHE A 907 4.17 -27.33 51.43
N ASP A 908 4.87 -27.35 52.57
CA ASP A 908 6.29 -27.68 52.59
C ASP A 908 6.52 -29.20 52.44
N THR A 909 7.78 -29.60 52.27
CA THR A 909 8.18 -31.02 52.16
C THR A 909 7.84 -31.88 53.37
N ARG A 910 7.47 -31.29 54.51
CA ARG A 910 6.99 -31.98 55.71
C ARG A 910 5.46 -32.06 55.75
N ASN A 911 4.80 -31.84 54.62
CA ASN A 911 3.35 -31.80 54.47
C ASN A 911 2.66 -30.80 55.42
N THR A 912 3.36 -29.73 55.79
CA THR A 912 2.78 -28.65 56.59
C THR A 912 2.27 -27.55 55.67
N ILE A 913 1.00 -27.16 55.82
CA ILE A 913 0.44 -26.02 55.07
C ILE A 913 1.08 -24.71 55.54
N ILE A 914 1.66 -23.97 54.60
CA ILE A 914 2.37 -22.71 54.84
C ILE A 914 1.60 -21.49 54.29
N GLY A 915 0.58 -21.75 53.48
CA GLY A 915 -0.33 -20.73 52.97
C GLY A 915 -1.35 -21.36 52.03
N VAL A 916 -2.21 -20.51 51.50
CA VAL A 916 -3.13 -20.82 50.39
C VAL A 916 -2.98 -19.74 49.33
N GLY A 917 -3.26 -20.08 48.08
CA GLY A 917 -3.14 -19.12 46.99
C GLY A 917 -4.01 -19.48 45.81
N ILE A 918 -4.19 -18.53 44.90
CA ILE A 918 -4.97 -18.72 43.68
C ILE A 918 -4.03 -19.16 42.57
N THR A 919 -4.24 -20.36 42.02
CA THR A 919 -3.38 -20.88 40.95
C THR A 919 -3.65 -20.20 39.61
N GLU A 920 -2.61 -19.88 38.85
CA GLU A 920 -2.66 -19.35 37.47
C GLU A 920 -2.80 -20.46 36.43
N TYR A 921 -2.49 -21.71 36.80
CA TYR A 921 -2.54 -22.87 35.91
C TYR A 921 -3.36 -24.01 36.54
N PRO A 922 -4.05 -24.84 35.73
CA PRO A 922 -4.72 -26.04 36.25
C PRO A 922 -3.70 -27.09 36.69
N SER A 923 -4.12 -28.04 37.54
CA SER A 923 -3.34 -29.21 37.99
C SER A 923 -2.60 -29.88 36.83
N SER A 924 -3.32 -30.20 35.75
CA SER A 924 -2.79 -30.89 34.56
C SER A 924 -1.62 -30.17 33.91
N ILE A 925 -1.65 -28.83 33.84
CA ILE A 925 -0.56 -28.01 33.30
C ILE A 925 0.55 -27.83 34.32
N LEU A 926 0.23 -27.66 35.60
CA LEU A 926 1.25 -27.58 36.65
C LEU A 926 2.07 -28.87 36.77
N HIS A 927 1.48 -30.04 36.50
CA HIS A 927 2.21 -31.30 36.43
C HIS A 927 3.27 -31.31 35.31
N VAL A 928 3.02 -30.61 34.20
CA VAL A 928 3.99 -30.45 33.10
C VAL A 928 5.03 -29.39 33.42
N LEU A 929 4.62 -28.26 34.02
CA LEU A 929 5.50 -27.11 34.27
C LEU A 929 6.36 -27.24 35.53
N LYS A 930 6.02 -28.13 36.47
CA LYS A 930 6.76 -28.26 37.74
C LYS A 930 8.24 -28.56 37.49
N GLY A 931 9.12 -27.86 38.19
CA GLY A 931 10.58 -27.98 38.02
C GLY A 931 11.18 -27.25 36.82
N TYR A 932 10.38 -26.68 35.92
CA TYR A 932 10.87 -25.95 34.74
C TYR A 932 10.86 -24.42 34.91
N SER A 933 11.77 -23.75 34.20
CA SER A 933 11.81 -22.27 34.12
C SER A 933 10.76 -21.72 33.15
N SER A 934 10.31 -20.48 33.35
CA SER A 934 9.28 -19.84 32.50
C SER A 934 9.66 -19.73 31.02
N ASN A 935 10.96 -19.75 30.70
CA ASN A 935 11.44 -19.70 29.31
C ASN A 935 11.08 -20.97 28.52
N ALA A 936 10.83 -22.10 29.20
CA ALA A 936 10.46 -23.36 28.57
C ALA A 936 8.94 -23.56 28.41
N PHE A 937 8.09 -22.65 28.92
CA PHE A 937 6.64 -22.91 28.99
C PHE A 937 6.00 -22.99 27.60
N PHE A 938 6.39 -22.12 26.67
CA PHE A 938 5.80 -22.13 25.34
C PHE A 938 6.07 -23.45 24.61
N GLU A 939 7.27 -24.02 24.75
CA GLU A 939 7.63 -25.32 24.16
C GLU A 939 6.88 -26.49 24.84
N LEU A 940 6.69 -26.43 26.16
CA LEU A 940 6.08 -27.52 26.93
C LEU A 940 4.55 -27.60 26.79
N ILE A 941 3.86 -26.46 26.69
CA ILE A 941 2.38 -26.43 26.71
C ILE A 941 1.75 -25.70 25.52
N GLY A 942 2.55 -25.19 24.57
CA GLY A 942 2.07 -24.59 23.33
C GLY A 942 1.50 -23.17 23.45
N TYR A 943 1.51 -22.57 24.65
CA TYR A 943 1.08 -21.19 24.89
C TYR A 943 1.79 -20.57 26.10
N PHE A 944 1.74 -19.24 26.22
CA PHE A 944 2.27 -18.52 27.39
C PHE A 944 1.15 -17.73 28.06
N HIS A 945 0.83 -18.07 29.32
CA HIS A 945 -0.21 -17.39 30.11
C HIS A 945 0.38 -16.55 31.25
N SER A 946 1.27 -17.12 32.05
CA SER A 946 1.88 -16.47 33.21
C SER A 946 3.27 -17.05 33.48
N SER A 947 4.21 -16.23 33.97
CA SER A 947 5.52 -16.72 34.39
C SER A 947 5.50 -17.43 35.75
N CYS A 948 4.41 -17.33 36.51
CA CYS A 948 4.28 -17.88 37.86
C CYS A 948 3.06 -18.80 38.02
N ALA A 949 3.17 -19.78 38.93
CA ALA A 949 2.07 -20.64 39.35
C ALA A 949 1.08 -19.90 40.26
N ILE A 950 1.59 -19.07 41.19
CA ILE A 950 0.76 -18.22 42.05
C ILE A 950 1.43 -16.86 42.23
N LYS A 951 0.68 -15.78 41.97
CA LYS A 951 1.13 -14.40 42.20
C LYS A 951 1.16 -14.08 43.71
N ASP A 952 2.17 -13.35 44.14
CA ASP A 952 2.43 -12.97 45.54
C ASP A 952 1.26 -12.26 46.24
N LYS A 953 0.55 -11.41 45.48
CA LYS A 953 -0.64 -10.68 45.89
C LYS A 953 -1.85 -11.58 46.10
N LEU A 954 -1.89 -12.73 45.43
CA LEU A 954 -2.93 -13.74 45.54
C LEU A 954 -2.54 -14.87 46.51
N LEU A 955 -1.50 -14.68 47.32
CA LEU A 955 -1.09 -15.59 48.41
C LEU A 955 -1.57 -15.10 49.76
N HIS A 956 -2.27 -15.96 50.49
CA HIS A 956 -2.47 -15.83 51.94
C HIS A 956 -1.46 -16.70 52.67
N ARG A 957 -0.56 -16.06 53.39
CA ARG A 957 0.57 -16.70 54.05
C ARG A 957 0.24 -16.90 55.52
N PHE A 958 0.46 -18.11 56.03
CA PHE A 958 0.29 -18.37 57.46
C PHE A 958 1.58 -17.99 58.20
N TRP A 959 1.54 -16.86 58.90
CA TRP A 959 2.67 -16.38 59.72
C TRP A 959 2.71 -17.15 61.05
N HIS A 960 3.91 -17.58 61.47
CA HIS A 960 4.18 -18.18 62.78
C HIS A 960 3.25 -19.32 63.23
N TYR A 961 2.89 -20.25 62.33
CA TYR A 961 2.07 -21.43 62.67
C TYR A 961 0.86 -21.07 63.54
N ASN A 962 0.11 -20.03 63.18
CA ASN A 962 -1.13 -19.72 63.88
C ASN A 962 -2.11 -20.90 63.72
N ARG A 963 -2.02 -21.88 64.62
CA ARG A 963 -2.72 -23.17 64.54
C ARG A 963 -4.24 -22.99 64.47
N HIS A 964 -4.75 -21.89 65.01
CA HIS A 964 -6.17 -21.52 64.93
C HIS A 964 -6.59 -21.10 63.52
N GLU A 965 -5.72 -20.42 62.77
CA GLU A 965 -6.03 -19.99 61.41
C GLU A 965 -5.93 -21.15 60.41
N VAL A 966 -4.90 -21.97 60.53
CA VAL A 966 -4.73 -23.17 59.69
C VAL A 966 -5.90 -24.15 59.83
N LYS A 967 -6.45 -24.32 61.04
CA LYS A 967 -7.61 -25.20 61.31
C LYS A 967 -8.91 -24.73 60.64
N LYS A 968 -9.01 -23.46 60.23
CA LYS A 968 -10.20 -22.98 59.51
C LYS A 968 -10.25 -23.53 58.08
N TRP A 969 -9.07 -23.71 57.46
CA TRP A 969 -8.95 -24.14 56.08
C TRP A 969 -9.18 -25.64 55.90
N ARG A 970 -10.10 -26.01 55.01
CA ARG A 970 -10.44 -27.40 54.73
C ARG A 970 -10.14 -27.75 53.27
N TRP A 971 -9.59 -28.93 53.05
CA TRP A 971 -9.48 -29.48 51.70
C TRP A 971 -10.88 -29.87 51.21
N SER A 972 -11.29 -29.32 50.08
CA SER A 972 -12.52 -29.68 49.39
C SER A 972 -12.20 -30.59 48.21
N ARG A 973 -12.93 -31.70 48.08
CA ARG A 973 -12.81 -32.66 46.97
C ARG A 973 -13.72 -32.33 45.78
N HIS A 974 -14.22 -31.09 45.69
CA HIS A 974 -15.27 -30.70 44.73
C HIS A 974 -14.93 -30.99 43.26
N TYR A 975 -13.64 -30.92 42.89
CA TYR A 975 -13.16 -31.18 41.53
C TYR A 975 -12.53 -32.58 41.35
N GLN A 976 -12.56 -33.45 42.37
CA GLN A 976 -12.19 -34.84 42.16
C GLN A 976 -13.31 -35.53 41.41
N GLY A 977 -13.04 -35.98 40.17
CA GLY A 977 -13.93 -36.86 39.43
C GLY A 977 -14.38 -38.02 40.33
N SER A 978 -15.65 -38.39 40.21
CA SER A 978 -16.31 -39.42 41.01
C SER A 978 -15.55 -40.75 41.00
N GLU A 979 -14.59 -40.92 41.90
CA GLU A 979 -14.22 -42.23 42.43
C GLU A 979 -15.20 -42.53 43.56
N LYS A 980 -16.00 -43.58 43.31
CA LYS A 980 -16.99 -44.13 44.23
C LYS A 980 -16.40 -44.31 45.63
N ASP A 981 -17.13 -43.84 46.63
CA ASP A 981 -17.11 -44.48 47.95
C ASP A 981 -17.72 -45.90 47.81
N SER A 982 -17.05 -46.87 48.46
CA SER A 982 -17.27 -48.33 48.55
C SER A 982 -16.95 -49.19 47.32
#